data_AF-A0A842U777-F1
#
_entry.id   AF-A0A842U777-F1
#
_cell.length_a   1.000
_cell.length_b   1.000
_cell.length_c   1.000
_cell.angle_alpha   90.00
_cell.angle_beta   90.00
_cell.angle_gamma   90.00
#
_symmetry.space_group_name_H-M   'P 1'
#
loop_
_entity.id
_entity.type
_entity.pdbx_description
1 polymer ?
#
loop_
_entity_poly.entity_id
_entity_poly.type
_entity_poly.pdbx_seq_one_letter_code
_entity_poly.pdbx_strand_id
1 'polypeptide(L)'
;MNEIESLSKKIIEIFGKNSYKKALDFPKNKITIIHFSENPIKINSIILDNDREFHLIIDQANKEIYHDCPSFLIHSEREKKICSHFIKLLLLLKKSVSLYILNNFSDYSLTSEDFGSTKKSSNFLMLADACFENENCIEGLSYLNKAIINQCDCENIIERFLEKAIANHLYLELFEFLEYGYENELTSYLDNFNKLIEKAFKKFLNSLPQYSFFNVLNIIESLNKIFEYNNLSFLTGANFIQKFKELVKSPNVNEKYFAILFIKKNYDKLIEINSQFENLLNQSYFKSSKQEFLNYFLDEIENLALIDKLKLMKSQFEILDIPKNRFYKEYKKYKSEIKELEKKVYLKKFAFLKLLIEKYGVTKTKGEFRKKRNTYIIKHSEENLNNPVYKYIISHIGFYGPEHKTIKSTDIGINHLIIKELFSDNLSNHPDIFYYKKQFWGDNSEDFRINVMDGFSLISKKMNYKYDIDKNYSNLKEIMIIEWDLAHKPRLGSIVSAYGSQIIIPDQNNFLFHDLKPFDLCYCNKTPVKIEGNIIKTVNIISKCSFRDAIESISKGMEYIEGYYPLSLVKSVLSKYVDPFKAYEVAASNPNKIFIPKYSEFLKIFREFLFDFINREKEYVFEQFKSNPEKRVNQILILLNLNKELEGLKLDFSEVFKDLILKTSNINEFKIKFLNKIHTTVKEIISKKEIGSTSAFNLKKLHNTSFFKYSNEIIKMRKKEFEKSKIKKIYSEGRLFYDLTEIFETYYGQKFSKILNINPNIPINPEKFKQFSNLASRLDLSINKSD
;
A
#
# COMPACT_ATOMS: atom_id res chain seq x y z
N MET A 1 -63.22 18.52 33.02
CA MET A 1 -63.45 17.08 32.80
C MET A 1 -63.68 16.85 31.33
N ASN A 2 -62.70 16.27 30.64
CA ASN A 2 -62.89 15.29 29.57
C ASN A 2 -61.61 14.46 29.54
N GLU A 3 -61.75 13.32 30.21
CA GLU A 3 -61.06 12.04 30.06
C GLU A 3 -59.55 12.04 29.75
N ILE A 4 -58.85 11.64 30.81
CA ILE A 4 -57.53 11.03 30.89
C ILE A 4 -57.19 10.22 29.63
N GLU A 5 -56.52 10.83 28.65
CA GLU A 5 -55.77 10.06 27.65
C GLU A 5 -54.75 9.18 28.40
N SER A 6 -54.72 7.88 28.12
CA SER A 6 -53.66 7.05 28.68
C SER A 6 -52.35 7.48 28.01
N LEU A 7 -51.30 7.75 28.80
CA LEU A 7 -49.98 8.13 28.29
C LEU A 7 -49.50 7.15 27.21
N SER A 8 -49.83 5.87 27.40
CA SER A 8 -49.59 4.80 26.42
C SER A 8 -50.33 5.01 25.10
N LYS A 9 -51.61 5.42 25.08
CA LYS A 9 -52.34 5.75 23.84
C LYS A 9 -51.66 6.88 23.11
N LYS A 10 -51.27 7.95 23.81
CA LYS A 10 -50.64 9.12 23.18
C LYS A 10 -49.27 8.82 22.60
N ILE A 11 -48.47 8.04 23.31
CA ILE A 11 -47.17 7.54 22.81
C ILE A 11 -47.37 6.66 21.56
N ILE A 12 -48.37 5.78 21.55
CA ILE A 12 -48.66 4.92 20.39
C ILE A 12 -49.15 5.74 19.19
N GLU A 13 -49.96 6.76 19.44
CA GLU A 13 -50.47 7.68 18.41
C GLU A 13 -49.33 8.47 17.76
N ILE A 14 -48.42 9.03 18.57
CA ILE A 14 -47.33 9.88 18.07
C ILE A 14 -46.18 9.04 17.49
N PHE A 15 -45.70 8.00 18.19
CA PHE A 15 -44.47 7.28 17.84
C PHE A 15 -44.68 5.86 17.30
N GLY A 16 -45.92 5.38 17.26
CA GLY A 16 -46.28 4.05 16.76
C GLY A 16 -46.15 2.91 17.78
N LYS A 17 -46.92 1.84 17.54
CA LYS A 17 -47.03 0.66 18.43
C LYS A 17 -45.72 -0.11 18.61
N ASN A 18 -44.88 -0.17 17.57
CA ASN A 18 -43.62 -0.92 17.61
C ASN A 18 -42.58 -0.24 18.52
N SER A 19 -42.45 1.08 18.43
CA SER A 19 -41.54 1.88 19.27
C SER A 19 -41.94 1.81 20.74
N TYR A 20 -43.25 1.85 21.02
CA TYR A 20 -43.78 1.66 22.38
C TYR A 20 -43.43 0.28 22.97
N LYS A 21 -43.59 -0.80 22.20
CA LYS A 21 -43.21 -2.16 22.66
C LYS A 21 -41.72 -2.25 22.99
N LYS A 22 -40.85 -1.77 22.10
CA LYS A 22 -39.38 -1.74 22.33
C LYS A 22 -39.02 -0.96 23.60
N ALA A 23 -39.72 0.15 23.86
CA ALA A 23 -39.50 0.94 25.08
C ALA A 23 -39.94 0.20 26.36
N LEU A 24 -41.02 -0.59 26.31
CA LEU A 24 -41.44 -1.42 27.45
C LEU A 24 -40.40 -2.49 27.79
N ASP A 25 -39.83 -3.13 26.78
CA ASP A 25 -38.82 -4.18 26.93
C ASP A 25 -37.47 -3.64 27.46
N PHE A 26 -37.21 -2.34 27.31
CA PHE A 26 -35.98 -1.72 27.83
C PHE A 26 -35.94 -1.71 29.37
N PRO A 27 -34.88 -2.19 30.04
CA PRO A 27 -34.83 -2.27 31.50
C PRO A 27 -34.89 -0.89 32.19
N LYS A 28 -35.74 -0.74 33.22
CA LYS A 28 -35.89 0.53 33.96
C LYS A 28 -34.61 0.94 34.70
N ASN A 29 -33.86 -0.03 35.25
CA ASN A 29 -32.62 0.19 35.99
C ASN A 29 -31.45 0.69 35.11
N LYS A 30 -31.63 0.75 33.80
CA LYS A 30 -30.65 1.30 32.85
C LYS A 30 -30.82 2.79 32.58
N ILE A 31 -31.84 3.44 33.13
CA ILE A 31 -32.05 4.89 33.00
C ILE A 31 -31.96 5.53 34.39
N THR A 32 -31.03 6.46 34.55
CA THR A 32 -30.85 7.24 35.78
C THR A 32 -31.14 8.71 35.50
N ILE A 33 -32.17 9.26 36.14
CA ILE A 33 -32.49 10.69 36.06
C ILE A 33 -31.60 11.42 37.06
N ILE A 34 -30.68 12.23 36.54
CA ILE A 34 -29.66 12.97 37.31
C ILE A 34 -30.21 14.30 37.78
N HIS A 35 -31.05 14.92 36.95
CA HIS A 35 -31.66 16.22 37.24
C HIS A 35 -33.08 16.26 36.70
N PHE A 36 -33.98 16.87 37.47
CA PHE A 36 -35.39 17.03 37.12
C PHE A 36 -35.95 18.30 37.75
N SER A 37 -36.35 19.26 36.92
CA SER A 37 -37.15 20.44 37.30
C SER A 37 -38.42 20.48 36.46
N GLU A 38 -39.53 20.97 37.00
CA GLU A 38 -40.84 21.00 36.32
C GLU A 38 -41.22 22.38 35.75
N ASN A 39 -40.59 23.49 36.19
CA ASN A 39 -40.89 24.84 35.73
C ASN A 39 -39.63 25.72 35.67
N PRO A 40 -38.98 25.90 34.50
CA PRO A 40 -39.24 25.16 33.25
C PRO A 40 -38.86 23.67 33.39
N ILE A 41 -39.44 22.83 32.53
CA ILE A 41 -39.08 21.41 32.47
C ILE A 41 -37.63 21.29 32.04
N LYS A 42 -36.78 20.75 32.92
CA LYS A 42 -35.40 20.39 32.60
C LYS A 42 -35.11 19.01 33.15
N ILE A 43 -34.80 18.07 32.26
CA ILE A 43 -34.57 16.67 32.61
C ILE A 43 -33.24 16.26 32.03
N ASN A 44 -32.32 15.82 32.89
CA ASN A 44 -31.06 15.22 32.46
C ASN A 44 -31.06 13.77 32.92
N SER A 45 -30.82 12.86 32.00
CA SER A 45 -30.73 11.43 32.29
C SER A 45 -29.51 10.81 31.64
N ILE A 46 -28.93 9.84 32.34
CA ILE A 46 -27.92 8.91 31.83
C ILE A 46 -28.62 7.59 31.52
N ILE A 47 -28.38 7.06 30.34
CA ILE A 47 -28.88 5.77 29.87
C ILE A 47 -27.69 4.86 29.63
N LEU A 48 -27.71 3.66 30.21
CA LEU A 48 -26.69 2.64 30.02
C LEU A 48 -27.20 1.56 29.05
N ASP A 49 -26.77 1.61 27.80
CA ASP A 49 -27.15 0.64 26.78
C ASP A 49 -25.94 0.12 25.98
N ASN A 50 -25.89 -1.19 25.72
CA ASN A 50 -24.77 -1.88 25.05
C ASN A 50 -23.37 -1.48 25.58
N ASP A 51 -23.20 -1.43 26.91
CA ASP A 51 -21.96 -1.06 27.60
C ASP A 51 -21.43 0.35 27.26
N ARG A 52 -22.32 1.25 26.81
CA ARG A 52 -22.06 2.68 26.61
C ARG A 52 -23.01 3.53 27.45
N GLU A 53 -22.51 4.69 27.86
CA GLU A 53 -23.28 5.75 28.50
C GLU A 53 -23.79 6.71 27.43
N PHE A 54 -25.09 7.01 27.51
CA PHE A 54 -25.77 7.97 26.65
C PHE A 54 -26.44 9.04 27.52
N HIS A 55 -26.32 10.29 27.14
CA HIS A 55 -27.01 11.42 27.75
C HIS A 55 -28.29 11.74 27.00
N LEU A 56 -29.39 11.89 27.72
CA LEU A 56 -30.66 12.41 27.20
C LEU A 56 -31.08 13.60 28.04
N ILE A 57 -31.21 14.75 27.39
CA ILE A 57 -31.57 16.03 27.99
C ILE A 57 -32.86 16.55 27.34
N ILE A 58 -33.83 16.95 28.17
CA ILE A 58 -35.04 17.68 27.74
C ILE A 58 -34.99 19.04 28.41
N ASP A 59 -34.84 20.12 27.64
CA ASP A 59 -34.74 21.50 28.14
C ASP A 59 -35.83 22.37 27.50
N GLN A 60 -36.88 22.65 28.26
CA GLN A 60 -38.00 23.47 27.81
C GLN A 60 -37.60 24.94 27.59
N ALA A 61 -36.68 25.48 28.40
CA ALA A 61 -36.29 26.90 28.27
C ALA A 61 -35.57 27.14 26.94
N ASN A 62 -34.70 26.20 26.54
CA ASN A 62 -33.99 26.23 25.26
C ASN A 62 -34.78 25.60 24.11
N LYS A 63 -35.97 25.07 24.37
CA LYS A 63 -36.78 24.28 23.44
C LYS A 63 -35.95 23.18 22.75
N GLU A 64 -35.19 22.40 23.52
CA GLU A 64 -34.29 21.36 22.98
C GLU A 64 -34.54 20.00 23.63
N ILE A 65 -34.52 18.94 22.80
CA ILE A 65 -34.38 17.55 23.24
C ILE A 65 -33.09 17.01 22.62
N TYR A 66 -32.09 16.84 23.45
CA TYR A 66 -30.80 16.31 23.07
C TYR A 66 -30.69 14.84 23.46
N HIS A 67 -30.17 14.00 22.56
CA HIS A 67 -29.77 12.65 22.91
C HIS A 67 -28.67 12.11 22.00
N ASP A 68 -27.57 11.67 22.58
CA ASP A 68 -26.39 11.09 21.90
C ASP A 68 -26.51 9.60 21.53
N CYS A 69 -27.71 9.03 21.57
CA CYS A 69 -27.94 7.66 21.16
C CYS A 69 -27.85 7.51 19.62
N PRO A 70 -27.15 6.49 19.09
CA PRO A 70 -27.06 6.26 17.65
C PRO A 70 -28.40 6.08 16.96
N SER A 71 -29.43 5.62 17.69
CA SER A 71 -30.80 5.44 17.19
C SER A 71 -31.63 6.72 17.21
N PHE A 72 -31.12 7.81 17.77
CA PHE A 72 -31.72 9.12 17.76
C PHE A 72 -31.35 9.84 16.46
N LEU A 73 -32.31 10.49 15.79
CA LEU A 73 -32.14 11.19 14.50
C LEU A 73 -31.79 10.31 13.27
N ILE A 74 -31.89 8.97 13.34
CA ILE A 74 -31.66 8.10 12.16
C ILE A 74 -32.69 8.33 11.04
N HIS A 75 -33.95 8.53 11.41
CA HIS A 75 -35.07 8.57 10.45
C HIS A 75 -35.42 10.02 10.02
N SER A 76 -35.99 10.17 8.83
CA SER A 76 -36.37 11.47 8.26
C SER A 76 -37.61 12.08 8.92
N GLU A 77 -38.64 11.28 9.21
CA GLU A 77 -39.86 11.70 9.90
C GLU A 77 -39.60 12.02 11.37
N ARG A 78 -40.07 13.18 11.83
CA ARG A 78 -39.78 13.72 13.17
C ARG A 78 -40.20 12.78 14.30
N GLU A 79 -41.33 12.12 14.15
CA GLU A 79 -41.88 11.16 15.09
C GLU A 79 -41.06 9.85 15.13
N LYS A 80 -40.38 9.51 14.02
CA LYS A 80 -39.51 8.34 13.92
C LYS A 80 -38.07 8.63 14.35
N LYS A 81 -37.67 9.91 14.51
CA LYS A 81 -36.33 10.31 15.02
C LYS A 81 -36.07 9.93 16.47
N ILE A 82 -37.11 9.53 17.19
CA ILE A 82 -37.07 9.25 18.62
C ILE A 82 -36.73 7.78 18.88
N CYS A 83 -35.75 7.53 19.75
CA CYS A 83 -35.36 6.18 20.14
C CYS A 83 -36.24 5.63 21.27
N SER A 84 -36.16 4.31 21.52
CA SER A 84 -36.87 3.67 22.63
C SER A 84 -36.48 4.22 24.01
N HIS A 85 -35.29 4.79 24.17
CA HIS A 85 -34.84 5.36 25.44
C HIS A 85 -35.63 6.60 25.83
N PHE A 86 -35.91 7.50 24.88
CA PHE A 86 -36.74 8.69 25.12
C PHE A 86 -38.16 8.29 25.54
N ILE A 87 -38.77 7.35 24.81
CA ILE A 87 -40.10 6.84 25.16
C ILE A 87 -40.08 6.21 26.55
N LYS A 88 -39.03 5.43 26.87
CA LYS A 88 -38.88 4.81 28.19
C LYS A 88 -38.69 5.85 29.29
N LEU A 89 -37.94 6.92 29.05
CA LEU A 89 -37.82 8.05 29.97
C LEU A 89 -39.19 8.68 30.23
N LEU A 90 -39.99 8.98 29.19
CA LEU A 90 -41.35 9.51 29.36
C LEU A 90 -42.25 8.60 30.19
N LEU A 91 -42.09 7.29 30.10
CA LEU A 91 -42.83 6.31 30.92
C LEU A 91 -42.36 6.24 32.39
N LEU A 92 -41.18 6.77 32.71
CA LEU A 92 -40.63 6.84 34.06
C LEU A 92 -40.98 8.16 34.77
N LEU A 93 -41.31 9.20 34.01
CA LEU A 93 -41.66 10.52 34.53
C LEU A 93 -43.11 10.60 35.04
N LYS A 94 -43.43 11.67 35.79
CA LYS A 94 -44.81 11.98 36.17
C LYS A 94 -45.66 12.18 34.91
N LYS A 95 -46.84 11.54 34.89
CA LYS A 95 -47.76 11.55 33.74
C LYS A 95 -48.06 12.96 33.23
N SER A 96 -48.25 13.94 34.11
CA SER A 96 -48.50 15.34 33.74
C SER A 96 -47.37 15.96 32.93
N VAL A 97 -46.11 15.70 33.33
CA VAL A 97 -44.91 16.21 32.66
C VAL A 97 -44.70 15.52 31.31
N SER A 98 -44.88 14.20 31.26
CA SER A 98 -44.77 13.45 30.00
C SER A 98 -45.82 13.89 28.98
N LEU A 99 -47.07 14.10 29.41
CA LEU A 99 -48.13 14.60 28.53
C LEU A 99 -47.82 16.03 28.04
N TYR A 100 -47.25 16.89 28.89
CA TYR A 100 -46.83 18.22 28.47
C TYR A 100 -45.74 18.16 27.39
N ILE A 101 -44.69 17.36 27.59
CA ILE A 101 -43.61 17.19 26.60
C ILE A 101 -44.17 16.64 25.28
N LEU A 102 -45.08 15.66 25.34
CA LEU A 102 -45.71 15.08 24.14
C LEU A 102 -46.60 16.08 23.39
N ASN A 103 -47.42 16.84 24.09
CA ASN A 103 -48.33 17.82 23.48
C ASN A 103 -47.57 18.99 22.83
N ASN A 104 -46.38 19.31 23.32
CA ASN A 104 -45.52 20.37 22.77
C ASN A 104 -44.31 19.79 22.02
N PHE A 105 -44.37 18.51 21.61
CA PHE A 105 -43.21 17.82 21.02
C PHE A 105 -42.73 18.49 19.72
N SER A 106 -43.64 19.11 18.96
CA SER A 106 -43.35 19.90 17.76
C SER A 106 -42.45 21.11 18.02
N ASP A 107 -42.42 21.60 19.25
CA ASP A 107 -41.80 22.89 19.58
C ASP A 107 -40.33 22.76 19.96
N TYR A 108 -39.85 21.53 20.20
CA TYR A 108 -38.47 21.23 20.56
C TYR A 108 -37.56 21.04 19.32
N SER A 109 -36.32 21.51 19.33
CA SER A 109 -35.29 21.05 18.41
C SER A 109 -34.76 19.68 18.88
N LEU A 110 -34.49 18.75 17.95
CA LEU A 110 -33.90 17.44 18.28
C LEU A 110 -32.42 17.45 17.90
N THR A 111 -31.51 17.20 18.85
CA THR A 111 -30.05 17.33 18.68
C THR A 111 -29.28 16.11 19.22
N SER A 112 -28.05 15.84 18.73
CA SER A 112 -27.18 14.72 19.14
C SER A 112 -25.69 15.04 18.92
N GLU A 113 -24.79 14.60 19.81
CA GLU A 113 -23.32 14.67 19.60
C GLU A 113 -22.80 13.59 18.64
N ASP A 114 -23.34 12.37 18.74
CA ASP A 114 -22.74 11.20 18.10
C ASP A 114 -23.55 10.81 16.85
N PHE A 115 -22.88 10.92 15.69
CA PHE A 115 -23.23 10.44 14.34
C PHE A 115 -23.70 11.40 13.22
N GLY A 116 -24.00 12.68 13.46
CA GLY A 116 -24.60 13.56 12.41
C GLY A 116 -23.85 14.82 11.96
N SER A 117 -22.60 15.08 12.39
CA SER A 117 -22.03 16.42 12.21
C SER A 117 -21.63 16.73 10.75
N THR A 118 -22.08 17.88 10.25
CA THR A 118 -21.61 18.55 9.03
C THR A 118 -20.08 18.56 8.90
N LYS A 119 -19.38 18.65 10.05
CA LYS A 119 -17.91 18.59 10.15
C LYS A 119 -17.29 17.27 9.67
N LYS A 120 -17.98 16.14 9.82
CA LYS A 120 -17.49 14.84 9.34
C LYS A 120 -17.67 14.70 7.83
N SER A 121 -18.81 15.17 7.30
CA SER A 121 -19.04 15.22 5.86
C SER A 121 -18.02 16.15 5.19
N SER A 122 -17.79 17.35 5.76
CA SER A 122 -16.78 18.29 5.24
C SER A 122 -15.37 17.71 5.20
N ASN A 123 -14.97 16.96 6.24
CA ASN A 123 -13.67 16.31 6.27
C ASN A 123 -13.54 15.24 5.17
N PHE A 124 -14.57 14.43 4.94
CA PHE A 124 -14.55 13.45 3.85
C PHE A 124 -14.56 14.12 2.48
N LEU A 125 -15.27 15.24 2.31
CA LEU A 125 -15.21 16.02 1.07
C LEU A 125 -13.80 16.55 0.81
N MET A 126 -13.13 17.11 1.81
CA MET A 126 -11.74 17.57 1.69
C MET A 126 -10.78 16.41 1.34
N LEU A 127 -10.97 15.23 1.94
CA LEU A 127 -10.18 14.05 1.63
C LEU A 127 -10.44 13.56 0.20
N ALA A 128 -11.69 13.59 -0.25
CA ALA A 128 -12.04 13.26 -1.62
C ALA A 128 -11.37 14.20 -2.63
N ASP A 129 -11.37 15.51 -2.34
CA ASP A 129 -10.73 16.54 -3.18
C ASP A 129 -9.23 16.27 -3.32
N ALA A 130 -8.55 16.05 -2.20
CA ALA A 130 -7.13 15.72 -2.19
C ALA A 130 -6.84 14.41 -2.96
N CYS A 131 -7.72 13.41 -2.89
CA CYS A 131 -7.57 12.18 -3.68
C CYS A 131 -7.71 12.44 -5.19
N PHE A 132 -8.69 13.25 -5.61
CA PHE A 132 -8.87 13.60 -7.03
C PHE A 132 -7.72 14.45 -7.58
N GLU A 133 -7.17 15.37 -6.78
CA GLU A 133 -5.98 16.16 -7.16
C GLU A 133 -4.74 15.28 -7.38
N ASN A 134 -4.64 14.15 -6.67
CA ASN A 134 -3.55 13.18 -6.79
C ASN A 134 -3.88 12.00 -7.73
N GLU A 135 -4.87 12.14 -8.61
CA GLU A 135 -5.32 11.11 -9.57
C GLU A 135 -5.76 9.76 -8.93
N ASN A 136 -6.02 9.72 -7.62
CA ASN A 136 -6.51 8.54 -6.92
C ASN A 136 -8.05 8.52 -6.88
N CYS A 137 -8.66 8.30 -8.04
CA CYS A 137 -10.10 8.46 -8.23
C CYS A 137 -10.97 7.45 -7.45
N ILE A 138 -10.53 6.19 -7.29
CA ILE A 138 -11.30 5.16 -6.56
C ILE A 138 -11.41 5.51 -5.07
N GLU A 139 -10.29 5.88 -4.44
CA GLU A 139 -10.29 6.28 -3.02
C GLU A 139 -11.09 7.58 -2.84
N GLY A 140 -10.99 8.51 -3.78
CA GLY A 140 -11.80 9.73 -3.81
C GLY A 140 -13.31 9.45 -3.83
N LEU A 141 -13.76 8.52 -4.68
CA LEU A 141 -15.16 8.07 -4.71
C LEU A 141 -15.57 7.41 -3.38
N SER A 142 -14.70 6.59 -2.77
CA SER A 142 -14.97 5.99 -1.45
C SER A 142 -15.23 7.06 -0.38
N TYR A 143 -14.44 8.15 -0.38
CA TYR A 143 -14.65 9.26 0.54
C TYR A 143 -15.92 10.06 0.23
N LEU A 144 -16.26 10.29 -1.04
CA LEU A 144 -17.55 10.90 -1.40
C LEU A 144 -18.74 10.07 -0.89
N ASN A 145 -18.70 8.74 -1.05
CA ASN A 145 -19.74 7.87 -0.51
C ASN A 145 -19.85 7.99 1.02
N LYS A 146 -18.70 8.02 1.74
CA LYS A 146 -18.66 8.22 3.20
C LYS A 146 -19.14 9.61 3.63
N ALA A 147 -19.13 10.61 2.74
CA ALA A 147 -19.60 11.96 3.03
C ALA A 147 -21.14 12.07 3.03
N ILE A 148 -21.85 11.07 2.49
CA ILE A 148 -23.31 10.94 2.54
C ILE A 148 -23.72 10.44 3.94
N ILE A 149 -23.79 11.37 4.89
CA ILE A 149 -24.08 11.09 6.32
C ILE A 149 -25.56 11.32 6.66
N ASN A 150 -26.22 12.24 5.95
CA ASN A 150 -27.64 12.55 6.08
C ASN A 150 -28.29 12.55 4.68
N GLN A 151 -29.48 11.95 4.56
CA GLN A 151 -30.23 11.86 3.31
C GLN A 151 -30.70 13.24 2.81
N CYS A 152 -30.87 14.25 3.67
CA CYS A 152 -31.52 15.51 3.28
C CYS A 152 -30.67 16.52 2.47
N ASP A 153 -29.35 16.34 2.32
CA ASP A 153 -28.47 17.27 1.60
C ASP A 153 -27.38 16.55 0.79
N CYS A 154 -27.70 15.37 0.24
CA CYS A 154 -26.71 14.54 -0.47
C CYS A 154 -26.72 14.69 -1.99
N GLU A 155 -27.68 15.42 -2.58
CA GLU A 155 -27.83 15.55 -4.04
C GLU A 155 -26.54 16.01 -4.73
N ASN A 156 -25.94 17.09 -4.24
CA ASN A 156 -24.68 17.61 -4.81
C ASN A 156 -23.52 16.61 -4.69
N ILE A 157 -23.51 15.80 -3.62
CA ILE A 157 -22.47 14.78 -3.40
C ILE A 157 -22.70 13.60 -4.36
N ILE A 158 -23.96 13.19 -4.55
CA ILE A 158 -24.38 12.15 -5.49
C ILE A 158 -24.05 12.57 -6.93
N GLU A 159 -24.46 13.77 -7.34
CA GLU A 159 -24.17 14.31 -8.67
C GLU A 159 -22.67 14.28 -8.94
N ARG A 160 -21.89 14.82 -8.00
CA ARG A 160 -20.43 14.85 -8.07
C ARG A 160 -19.82 13.46 -8.15
N PHE A 161 -20.34 12.49 -7.39
CA PHE A 161 -19.91 11.09 -7.45
C PHE A 161 -20.13 10.53 -8.86
N LEU A 162 -21.35 10.68 -9.40
CA LEU A 162 -21.71 10.15 -10.72
C LEU A 162 -20.87 10.80 -11.83
N GLU A 163 -20.71 12.13 -11.81
CA GLU A 163 -19.91 12.84 -12.80
C GLU A 163 -18.43 12.41 -12.78
N LYS A 164 -17.82 12.32 -11.59
CA LYS A 164 -16.42 11.90 -11.45
C LYS A 164 -16.22 10.46 -11.88
N ALA A 165 -17.13 9.55 -11.51
CA ALA A 165 -17.05 8.16 -11.94
C ALA A 165 -17.19 8.02 -13.47
N ILE A 166 -18.13 8.74 -14.10
CA ILE A 166 -18.31 8.75 -15.56
C ILE A 166 -17.11 9.36 -16.30
N ALA A 167 -16.51 10.43 -15.75
CA ALA A 167 -15.35 11.09 -16.35
C ALA A 167 -14.11 10.20 -16.35
N ASN A 168 -13.96 9.34 -15.33
CA ASN A 168 -12.82 8.45 -15.14
C ASN A 168 -13.08 6.99 -15.60
N HIS A 169 -14.21 6.72 -16.25
CA HIS A 169 -14.58 5.38 -16.71
C HIS A 169 -14.70 4.30 -15.60
N LEU A 170 -15.06 4.71 -14.37
CA LEU A 170 -15.18 3.85 -13.19
C LEU A 170 -16.60 3.30 -13.03
N TYR A 171 -17.00 2.38 -13.91
CA TYR A 171 -18.39 1.90 -13.96
C TYR A 171 -18.73 0.83 -12.92
N LEU A 172 -17.75 0.04 -12.46
CA LEU A 172 -17.96 -0.92 -11.38
C LEU A 172 -18.39 -0.19 -10.10
N GLU A 173 -17.57 0.77 -9.68
CA GLU A 173 -17.81 1.59 -8.50
C GLU A 173 -19.10 2.41 -8.63
N LEU A 174 -19.42 2.90 -9.83
CA LEU A 174 -20.66 3.62 -10.11
C LEU A 174 -21.90 2.73 -9.90
N PHE A 175 -21.91 1.52 -10.45
CA PHE A 175 -23.08 0.64 -10.32
C PHE A 175 -23.20 0.03 -8.92
N GLU A 176 -22.09 -0.27 -8.23
CA GLU A 176 -22.13 -0.67 -6.81
C GLU A 176 -22.69 0.45 -5.92
N PHE A 177 -22.32 1.70 -6.20
CA PHE A 177 -22.86 2.86 -5.50
C PHE A 177 -24.36 3.04 -5.74
N LEU A 178 -24.81 2.91 -7.00
CA LEU A 178 -26.23 2.98 -7.35
C LEU A 178 -27.03 1.86 -6.68
N GLU A 179 -26.54 0.62 -6.73
CA GLU A 179 -27.14 -0.53 -6.03
C GLU A 179 -27.35 -0.21 -4.55
N TYR A 180 -26.29 0.23 -3.87
CA TYR A 180 -26.36 0.63 -2.46
C TYR A 180 -27.38 1.75 -2.24
N GLY A 181 -27.41 2.76 -3.11
CA GLY A 181 -28.34 3.88 -2.99
C GLY A 181 -29.81 3.48 -3.13
N TYR A 182 -30.14 2.61 -4.10
CA TYR A 182 -31.50 2.10 -4.25
C TYR A 182 -31.93 1.17 -3.10
N GLU A 183 -31.01 0.41 -2.50
CA GLU A 183 -31.30 -0.43 -1.33
C GLU A 183 -31.48 0.36 -0.02
N ASN A 184 -30.95 1.59 0.07
CA ASN A 184 -30.88 2.37 1.33
C ASN A 184 -31.65 3.71 1.28
N GLU A 185 -32.83 3.72 0.65
CA GLU A 185 -33.78 4.85 0.63
C GLU A 185 -33.28 6.13 -0.07
N LEU A 186 -32.22 6.07 -0.90
CA LEU A 186 -31.77 7.22 -1.72
C LEU A 186 -32.49 7.34 -3.06
N THR A 187 -33.49 6.48 -3.34
CA THR A 187 -34.23 6.41 -4.60
C THR A 187 -34.73 7.77 -5.08
N SER A 188 -35.39 8.53 -4.21
CA SER A 188 -35.97 9.83 -4.54
C SER A 188 -34.95 10.87 -5.03
N TYR A 189 -33.70 10.79 -4.55
CA TYR A 189 -32.61 11.65 -5.00
C TYR A 189 -31.96 11.13 -6.27
N LEU A 190 -31.82 9.80 -6.41
CA LEU A 190 -31.26 9.18 -7.61
C LEU A 190 -32.14 9.40 -8.85
N ASP A 191 -33.45 9.49 -8.67
CA ASP A 191 -34.40 9.77 -9.75
C ASP A 191 -34.13 11.12 -10.44
N ASN A 192 -33.60 12.11 -9.71
CA ASN A 192 -33.20 13.41 -10.25
C ASN A 192 -32.01 13.30 -11.23
N PHE A 193 -31.21 12.24 -11.14
CA PHE A 193 -30.00 12.02 -11.94
C PHE A 193 -30.14 10.96 -13.04
N ASN A 194 -31.37 10.58 -13.40
CA ASN A 194 -31.64 9.57 -14.43
C ASN A 194 -30.90 9.82 -15.76
N LYS A 195 -30.71 11.09 -16.18
CA LYS A 195 -29.92 11.43 -17.38
C LYS A 195 -28.42 11.07 -17.25
N LEU A 196 -27.83 11.25 -16.07
CA LEU A 196 -26.45 10.86 -15.80
C LEU A 196 -26.32 9.34 -15.75
N ILE A 197 -27.28 8.67 -15.13
CA ILE A 197 -27.35 7.20 -15.08
C ILE A 197 -27.47 6.61 -16.48
N GLU A 198 -28.35 7.15 -17.33
CA GLU A 198 -28.48 6.74 -18.75
C GLU A 198 -27.16 6.94 -19.50
N LYS A 199 -26.51 8.11 -19.32
CA LYS A 199 -25.21 8.41 -19.92
C LYS A 199 -24.14 7.43 -19.47
N ALA A 200 -24.11 7.08 -18.18
CA ALA A 200 -23.20 6.08 -17.63
C ALA A 200 -23.43 4.71 -18.27
N PHE A 201 -24.69 4.25 -18.32
CA PHE A 201 -25.07 2.99 -18.94
C PHE A 201 -24.64 2.93 -20.42
N LYS A 202 -24.95 3.98 -21.20
CA LYS A 202 -24.56 4.06 -22.61
C LYS A 202 -23.05 3.99 -22.81
N LYS A 203 -22.27 4.71 -22.00
CA LYS A 203 -20.81 4.66 -22.10
C LYS A 203 -20.26 3.30 -21.65
N PHE A 204 -20.83 2.71 -20.60
CA PHE A 204 -20.46 1.39 -20.12
C PHE A 204 -20.60 0.31 -21.21
N LEU A 205 -21.71 0.31 -21.96
CA LEU A 205 -21.92 -0.62 -23.08
C LEU A 205 -20.83 -0.55 -24.16
N ASN A 206 -20.15 0.60 -24.31
CA ASN A 206 -19.04 0.75 -25.24
C ASN A 206 -17.69 0.32 -24.65
N SER A 207 -17.59 0.20 -23.33
CA SER A 207 -16.37 -0.22 -22.63
C SER A 207 -16.35 -1.69 -22.21
N LEU A 208 -17.44 -2.45 -22.41
CA LEU A 208 -17.55 -3.87 -22.04
C LEU A 208 -16.32 -4.75 -22.38
N PRO A 209 -15.68 -4.63 -23.56
CA PRO A 209 -14.49 -5.40 -23.90
C PRO A 209 -13.26 -5.12 -23.02
N GLN A 210 -13.20 -3.93 -22.40
CA GLN A 210 -12.05 -3.46 -21.63
C GLN A 210 -12.04 -3.99 -20.19
N TYR A 211 -13.19 -4.51 -19.73
CA TYR A 211 -13.35 -5.04 -18.38
C TYR A 211 -12.93 -6.50 -18.30
N SER A 212 -12.47 -6.93 -17.12
CA SER A 212 -12.35 -8.35 -16.84
C SER A 212 -13.75 -8.98 -16.82
N PHE A 213 -13.89 -10.23 -17.26
CA PHE A 213 -15.19 -10.91 -17.22
C PHE A 213 -15.77 -10.95 -15.80
N PHE A 214 -14.93 -11.08 -14.77
CA PHE A 214 -15.38 -11.04 -13.37
C PHE A 214 -16.03 -9.70 -12.99
N ASN A 215 -15.44 -8.57 -13.40
CA ASN A 215 -16.04 -7.26 -13.15
C ASN A 215 -17.35 -7.07 -13.91
N VAL A 216 -17.46 -7.62 -15.13
CA VAL A 216 -18.72 -7.63 -15.88
C VAL A 216 -19.81 -8.40 -15.12
N LEU A 217 -19.48 -9.55 -14.52
CA LEU A 217 -20.43 -10.31 -13.69
C LEU A 217 -20.90 -9.52 -12.46
N ASN A 218 -20.00 -8.81 -11.78
CA ASN A 218 -20.35 -7.97 -10.62
C ASN A 218 -21.25 -6.81 -11.04
N ILE A 219 -20.91 -6.10 -12.12
CA ILE A 219 -21.75 -5.03 -12.67
C ILE A 219 -23.15 -5.54 -13.02
N ILE A 220 -23.26 -6.73 -13.59
CA ILE A 220 -24.55 -7.37 -13.88
C ILE A 220 -25.38 -7.58 -12.61
N GLU A 221 -24.78 -8.06 -11.52
CA GLU A 221 -25.51 -8.23 -10.25
C GLU A 221 -26.01 -6.89 -9.70
N SER A 222 -25.17 -5.85 -9.71
CA SER A 222 -25.58 -4.51 -9.29
C SER A 222 -26.71 -3.98 -10.15
N LEU A 223 -26.61 -4.11 -11.48
CA LEU A 223 -27.66 -3.71 -12.40
C LEU A 223 -28.96 -4.48 -12.19
N ASN A 224 -28.89 -5.80 -11.96
CA ASN A 224 -30.06 -6.63 -11.70
C ASN A 224 -30.87 -6.09 -10.52
N LYS A 225 -30.19 -5.68 -9.44
CA LYS A 225 -30.82 -5.07 -8.27
C LYS A 225 -31.33 -3.65 -8.55
N ILE A 226 -30.54 -2.81 -9.23
CA ILE A 226 -30.96 -1.44 -9.59
C ILE A 226 -32.29 -1.46 -10.36
N PHE A 227 -32.45 -2.39 -11.31
CA PHE A 227 -33.66 -2.48 -12.14
C PHE A 227 -34.85 -3.21 -11.47
N GLU A 228 -34.70 -3.66 -10.23
CA GLU A 228 -35.86 -3.98 -9.38
C GLU A 228 -36.58 -2.70 -8.94
N TYR A 229 -35.85 -1.59 -8.78
CA TYR A 229 -36.37 -0.30 -8.30
C TYR A 229 -36.56 0.75 -9.41
N ASN A 230 -35.69 0.77 -10.42
CA ASN A 230 -35.73 1.76 -11.50
C ASN A 230 -36.43 1.23 -12.78
N ASN A 231 -37.11 2.12 -13.51
CA ASN A 231 -37.74 1.81 -14.78
C ASN A 231 -36.70 1.80 -15.93
N LEU A 232 -36.86 0.85 -16.86
CA LEU A 232 -36.00 0.68 -18.03
C LEU A 232 -36.38 1.63 -19.20
N SER A 233 -37.22 2.64 -18.96
CA SER A 233 -37.80 3.51 -20.00
C SER A 233 -36.79 4.25 -20.87
N PHE A 234 -35.57 4.52 -20.37
CA PHE A 234 -34.50 5.15 -21.15
C PHE A 234 -33.95 4.25 -22.27
N LEU A 235 -34.27 2.95 -22.26
CA LEU A 235 -33.89 1.99 -23.30
C LEU A 235 -34.83 1.99 -24.53
N THR A 236 -35.83 2.88 -24.58
CA THR A 236 -36.77 3.04 -25.71
C THR A 236 -36.11 3.44 -27.04
N GLY A 237 -34.93 4.06 -26.99
CA GLY A 237 -34.26 4.61 -28.17
C GLY A 237 -33.73 3.55 -29.15
N ALA A 238 -33.94 3.76 -30.46
CA ALA A 238 -33.46 2.88 -31.53
C ALA A 238 -31.95 2.58 -31.48
N ASN A 239 -31.15 3.53 -30.97
CA ASN A 239 -29.71 3.37 -30.79
C ASN A 239 -29.35 2.27 -29.78
N PHE A 240 -30.14 2.09 -28.71
CA PHE A 240 -29.89 1.03 -27.73
C PHE A 240 -30.20 -0.35 -28.33
N ILE A 241 -31.30 -0.48 -29.07
CA ILE A 241 -31.67 -1.74 -29.73
C ILE A 241 -30.60 -2.17 -30.72
N GLN A 242 -30.12 -1.23 -31.55
CA GLN A 242 -29.03 -1.51 -32.48
C GLN A 242 -27.76 -1.94 -31.73
N LYS A 243 -27.42 -1.26 -30.62
CA LYS A 243 -26.27 -1.63 -29.79
C LYS A 243 -26.43 -3.04 -29.19
N PHE A 244 -27.58 -3.39 -28.62
CA PHE A 244 -27.82 -4.73 -28.08
C PHE A 244 -27.79 -5.80 -29.19
N LYS A 245 -28.31 -5.50 -30.38
CA LYS A 245 -28.22 -6.38 -31.55
C LYS A 245 -26.78 -6.69 -31.96
N GLU A 246 -25.89 -5.70 -31.88
CA GLU A 246 -24.46 -5.86 -32.10
C GLU A 246 -23.81 -6.69 -31.00
N LEU A 247 -24.06 -6.35 -29.73
CA LEU A 247 -23.47 -7.03 -28.57
C LEU A 247 -23.86 -8.52 -28.50
N VAL A 248 -25.13 -8.86 -28.76
CA VAL A 248 -25.60 -10.26 -28.80
C VAL A 248 -24.83 -11.07 -29.84
N LYS A 249 -24.40 -10.47 -30.95
CA LYS A 249 -23.67 -11.14 -32.03
C LYS A 249 -22.15 -11.00 -31.94
N SER A 250 -21.65 -10.31 -30.93
CA SER A 250 -20.23 -10.02 -30.80
C SER A 250 -19.41 -11.30 -30.62
N PRO A 251 -18.19 -11.39 -31.19
CA PRO A 251 -17.24 -12.44 -30.85
C PRO A 251 -16.67 -12.30 -29.43
N ASN A 252 -16.80 -11.13 -28.79
CA ASN A 252 -16.30 -10.91 -27.44
C ASN A 252 -17.26 -11.53 -26.39
N VAL A 253 -16.71 -12.38 -25.52
CA VAL A 253 -17.50 -13.10 -24.49
C VAL A 253 -18.16 -12.13 -23.50
N ASN A 254 -17.49 -11.06 -23.08
CA ASN A 254 -18.07 -10.08 -22.14
C ASN A 254 -19.32 -9.42 -22.74
N GLU A 255 -19.21 -8.92 -23.98
CA GLU A 255 -20.29 -8.24 -24.68
C GLU A 255 -21.48 -9.16 -24.91
N LYS A 256 -21.21 -10.35 -25.44
CA LYS A 256 -22.22 -11.37 -25.73
C LYS A 256 -22.93 -11.82 -24.45
N TYR A 257 -22.16 -12.14 -23.40
CA TYR A 257 -22.69 -12.62 -22.13
C TYR A 257 -23.56 -11.56 -21.45
N PHE A 258 -23.06 -10.33 -21.34
CA PHE A 258 -23.80 -9.21 -20.78
C PHE A 258 -25.15 -9.00 -21.49
N ALA A 259 -25.12 -8.89 -22.82
CA ALA A 259 -26.32 -8.58 -23.59
C ALA A 259 -27.38 -9.69 -23.50
N ILE A 260 -26.98 -10.95 -23.65
CA ILE A 260 -27.91 -12.08 -23.59
C ILE A 260 -28.54 -12.20 -22.20
N LEU A 261 -27.74 -12.10 -21.14
CA LEU A 261 -28.23 -12.22 -19.77
C LEU A 261 -29.15 -11.04 -19.39
N PHE A 262 -28.77 -9.82 -19.76
CA PHE A 262 -29.54 -8.62 -19.50
C PHE A 262 -30.93 -8.67 -20.16
N ILE A 263 -30.98 -9.05 -21.45
CA ILE A 263 -32.24 -9.20 -22.18
C ILE A 263 -33.08 -10.31 -21.56
N LYS A 264 -32.49 -11.46 -21.22
CA LYS A 264 -33.23 -12.60 -20.69
C LYS A 264 -33.82 -12.33 -19.30
N LYS A 265 -33.08 -11.63 -18.43
CA LYS A 265 -33.55 -11.26 -17.09
C LYS A 265 -34.72 -10.27 -17.12
N ASN A 266 -34.69 -9.32 -18.06
CA ASN A 266 -35.65 -8.21 -18.15
C ASN A 266 -36.62 -8.35 -19.33
N TYR A 267 -36.82 -9.56 -19.84
CA TYR A 267 -37.48 -9.82 -21.12
C TYR A 267 -38.85 -9.15 -21.24
N ASP A 268 -39.74 -9.39 -20.27
CA ASP A 268 -41.12 -8.87 -20.29
C ASP A 268 -41.13 -7.33 -20.28
N LYS A 269 -40.36 -6.71 -19.37
CA LYS A 269 -40.22 -5.25 -19.27
C LYS A 269 -39.65 -4.65 -20.56
N LEU A 270 -38.66 -5.30 -21.18
CA LEU A 270 -38.01 -4.79 -22.39
C LEU A 270 -38.95 -4.85 -23.61
N ILE A 271 -39.78 -5.87 -23.72
CA ILE A 271 -40.76 -6.00 -24.82
C ILE A 271 -41.89 -4.98 -24.68
N GLU A 272 -42.38 -4.75 -23.47
CA GLU A 272 -43.36 -3.70 -23.19
C GLU A 272 -42.83 -2.32 -23.60
N ILE A 273 -41.54 -2.08 -23.38
CA ILE A 273 -40.86 -0.83 -23.73
C ILE A 273 -40.61 -0.72 -25.24
N ASN A 274 -40.14 -1.80 -25.87
CA ASN A 274 -39.95 -1.87 -27.31
C ASN A 274 -40.00 -3.31 -27.83
N SER A 275 -41.00 -3.61 -28.65
CA SER A 275 -41.23 -4.96 -29.21
C SER A 275 -40.06 -5.49 -30.05
N GLN A 276 -39.15 -4.64 -30.52
CA GLN A 276 -37.97 -5.10 -31.27
C GLN A 276 -37.02 -5.97 -30.43
N PHE A 277 -37.08 -5.91 -29.09
CA PHE A 277 -36.32 -6.79 -28.20
C PHE A 277 -36.71 -8.27 -28.35
N GLU A 278 -37.96 -8.55 -28.75
CA GLU A 278 -38.48 -9.92 -28.94
C GLU A 278 -37.62 -10.74 -29.92
N ASN A 279 -37.11 -10.07 -30.97
CA ASN A 279 -36.40 -10.70 -32.07
C ASN A 279 -34.86 -10.67 -31.92
N LEU A 280 -34.32 -10.11 -30.84
CA LEU A 280 -32.87 -10.03 -30.65
C LEU A 280 -32.24 -11.39 -30.28
N LEU A 281 -32.99 -12.26 -29.60
CA LEU A 281 -32.52 -13.58 -29.18
C LEU A 281 -33.15 -14.70 -30.01
N ASN A 282 -32.57 -14.99 -31.18
CA ASN A 282 -32.95 -16.17 -31.95
C ASN A 282 -32.71 -17.46 -31.13
N GLN A 283 -33.69 -18.36 -31.05
CA GLN A 283 -33.60 -19.61 -30.29
C GLN A 283 -32.39 -20.49 -30.66
N SER A 284 -32.05 -20.60 -31.95
CA SER A 284 -30.90 -21.40 -32.38
C SER A 284 -29.58 -20.79 -31.89
N TYR A 285 -29.44 -19.48 -32.05
CA TYR A 285 -28.28 -18.72 -31.58
C TYR A 285 -28.15 -18.76 -30.07
N PHE A 286 -29.25 -18.52 -29.34
CA PHE A 286 -29.27 -18.58 -27.88
C PHE A 286 -28.86 -19.96 -27.36
N LYS A 287 -29.33 -21.05 -27.99
CA LYS A 287 -28.90 -22.41 -27.65
C LYS A 287 -27.40 -22.62 -27.86
N SER A 288 -26.82 -22.10 -28.95
CA SER A 288 -25.37 -22.14 -29.15
C SER A 288 -24.61 -21.32 -28.09
N SER A 289 -25.08 -20.11 -27.75
CA SER A 289 -24.45 -19.28 -26.71
C SER A 289 -24.52 -19.92 -25.33
N LYS A 290 -25.62 -20.61 -24.97
CA LYS A 290 -25.69 -21.38 -23.71
C LYS A 290 -24.60 -22.43 -23.62
N GLN A 291 -24.33 -23.13 -24.72
CA GLN A 291 -23.28 -24.14 -24.76
C GLN A 291 -21.89 -23.50 -24.69
N GLU A 292 -21.68 -22.38 -25.38
CA GLU A 292 -20.44 -21.58 -25.31
C GLU A 292 -20.16 -21.12 -23.87
N PHE A 293 -21.16 -20.57 -23.16
CA PHE A 293 -21.01 -20.12 -21.77
C PHE A 293 -20.80 -21.27 -20.79
N LEU A 294 -21.47 -22.41 -21.00
CA LEU A 294 -21.25 -23.61 -20.20
C LEU A 294 -19.82 -24.14 -20.40
N ASN A 295 -19.34 -24.20 -21.64
CA ASN A 295 -17.97 -24.61 -21.93
C ASN A 295 -16.98 -23.64 -21.28
N TYR A 296 -17.20 -22.33 -21.44
CA TYR A 296 -16.38 -21.31 -20.78
C TYR A 296 -16.35 -21.50 -19.25
N PHE A 297 -17.48 -21.77 -18.59
CA PHE A 297 -17.52 -22.06 -17.15
C PHE A 297 -16.70 -23.30 -16.76
N LEU A 298 -16.79 -24.36 -17.56
CA LEU A 298 -16.01 -25.58 -17.32
C LEU A 298 -14.52 -25.32 -17.56
N ASP A 299 -14.16 -24.57 -18.61
CA ASP A 299 -12.79 -24.15 -18.90
C ASP A 299 -12.23 -23.30 -17.75
N GLU A 300 -13.03 -22.40 -17.17
CA GLU A 300 -12.67 -21.60 -16.00
C GLU A 300 -12.42 -22.48 -14.76
N ILE A 301 -13.20 -23.55 -14.55
CA ILE A 301 -12.89 -24.57 -13.53
C ILE A 301 -11.55 -25.24 -13.84
N GLU A 302 -11.30 -25.64 -15.08
CA GLU A 302 -10.04 -26.24 -15.48
C GLU A 302 -8.85 -25.27 -15.35
N ASN A 303 -9.11 -23.96 -15.45
CA ASN A 303 -8.15 -22.88 -15.30
C ASN A 303 -7.99 -22.39 -13.84
N LEU A 304 -8.62 -23.06 -12.87
CA LEU A 304 -8.57 -22.70 -11.44
C LEU A 304 -9.05 -21.26 -11.15
N ALA A 305 -10.08 -20.79 -11.85
CA ALA A 305 -10.64 -19.45 -11.68
C ALA A 305 -11.24 -19.19 -10.29
N LEU A 306 -11.32 -17.91 -9.88
CA LEU A 306 -11.89 -17.51 -8.59
C LEU A 306 -13.25 -18.17 -8.34
N ILE A 307 -13.40 -18.78 -7.15
CA ILE A 307 -14.66 -19.41 -6.76
C ILE A 307 -15.82 -18.40 -6.82
N ASP A 308 -15.58 -17.13 -6.49
CA ASP A 308 -16.61 -16.10 -6.52
C ASP A 308 -17.06 -15.78 -7.95
N LYS A 309 -16.15 -15.76 -8.94
CA LYS A 309 -16.50 -15.70 -10.36
C LYS A 309 -17.44 -16.83 -10.75
N LEU A 310 -17.12 -18.06 -10.35
CA LEU A 310 -17.96 -19.23 -10.63
C LEU A 310 -19.29 -19.21 -9.86
N LYS A 311 -19.34 -18.64 -8.64
CA LYS A 311 -20.60 -18.46 -7.90
C LYS A 311 -21.55 -17.53 -8.64
N LEU A 312 -21.04 -16.40 -9.16
CA LEU A 312 -21.81 -15.43 -9.94
C LEU A 312 -22.33 -16.05 -11.25
N MET A 313 -21.46 -16.73 -12.00
CA MET A 313 -21.92 -17.43 -13.21
C MET A 313 -23.00 -18.46 -12.89
N LYS A 314 -22.84 -19.21 -11.78
CA LYS A 314 -23.82 -20.20 -11.35
C LYS A 314 -25.19 -19.57 -11.01
N SER A 315 -25.25 -18.43 -10.31
CA SER A 315 -26.53 -17.76 -10.04
C SER A 315 -27.19 -17.29 -11.33
N GLN A 316 -26.39 -16.77 -12.26
CA GLN A 316 -26.84 -16.24 -13.54
C GLN A 316 -27.25 -17.35 -14.55
N PHE A 317 -26.69 -18.55 -14.42
CA PHE A 317 -27.08 -19.72 -15.22
C PHE A 317 -28.54 -20.14 -14.99
N GLU A 318 -29.12 -19.81 -13.84
CA GLU A 318 -30.56 -20.02 -13.61
C GLU A 318 -31.40 -19.12 -14.53
N ILE A 319 -30.98 -17.86 -14.72
CA ILE A 319 -31.63 -16.90 -15.63
C ILE A 319 -31.46 -17.32 -17.09
N LEU A 320 -30.30 -17.88 -17.45
CA LEU A 320 -30.00 -18.36 -18.80
C LEU A 320 -30.60 -19.73 -19.11
N ASP A 321 -31.41 -20.32 -18.22
CA ASP A 321 -31.91 -21.70 -18.30
C ASP A 321 -30.81 -22.73 -18.66
N ILE A 322 -29.63 -22.63 -18.04
CA ILE A 322 -28.57 -23.63 -18.15
C ILE A 322 -28.78 -24.67 -17.02
N PRO A 323 -29.08 -25.94 -17.33
CA PRO A 323 -29.41 -26.93 -16.32
C PRO A 323 -28.27 -27.19 -15.32
N LYS A 324 -28.58 -27.11 -14.02
CA LYS A 324 -27.62 -27.33 -12.91
C LYS A 324 -26.86 -28.65 -13.02
N ASN A 325 -27.52 -29.72 -13.47
CA ASN A 325 -26.91 -31.04 -13.63
C ASN A 325 -25.71 -31.08 -14.59
N ARG A 326 -25.60 -30.11 -15.52
CA ARG A 326 -24.51 -30.06 -16.51
C ARG A 326 -23.16 -29.60 -15.94
N PHE A 327 -23.14 -28.83 -14.85
CA PHE A 327 -21.90 -28.24 -14.32
C PHE A 327 -21.72 -28.39 -12.81
N TYR A 328 -22.79 -28.66 -12.05
CA TYR A 328 -22.75 -28.56 -10.59
C TYR A 328 -21.86 -29.63 -9.91
N LYS A 329 -21.71 -30.80 -10.53
CA LYS A 329 -20.81 -31.86 -10.05
C LYS A 329 -19.35 -31.39 -10.11
N GLU A 330 -18.92 -30.88 -11.26
CA GLU A 330 -17.57 -30.33 -11.45
C GLU A 330 -17.33 -29.12 -10.56
N TYR A 331 -18.30 -28.20 -10.45
CA TYR A 331 -18.19 -27.07 -9.53
C TYR A 331 -18.03 -27.49 -8.05
N LYS A 332 -18.80 -28.47 -7.58
CA LYS A 332 -18.67 -28.99 -6.21
C LYS A 332 -17.31 -29.62 -5.96
N LYS A 333 -16.85 -30.45 -6.91
CA LYS A 333 -15.54 -31.11 -6.87
C LYS A 333 -14.42 -30.07 -6.81
N TYR A 334 -14.48 -29.07 -7.70
CA TYR A 334 -13.55 -27.95 -7.71
C TYR A 334 -13.54 -27.17 -6.39
N LYS A 335 -14.71 -26.84 -5.84
CA LYS A 335 -14.81 -26.14 -4.55
C LYS A 335 -14.18 -26.93 -3.40
N SER A 336 -14.38 -28.24 -3.34
CA SER A 336 -13.72 -29.08 -2.31
C SER A 336 -12.21 -29.12 -2.52
N GLU A 337 -11.77 -29.20 -3.77
CA GLU A 337 -10.36 -29.28 -4.12
C GLU A 337 -9.60 -27.99 -3.74
N ILE A 338 -10.13 -26.81 -4.11
CA ILE A 338 -9.54 -25.53 -3.74
C ILE A 338 -9.50 -25.34 -2.22
N LYS A 339 -10.55 -25.72 -1.50
CA LYS A 339 -10.57 -25.62 -0.03
C LYS A 339 -9.48 -26.48 0.63
N GLU A 340 -9.23 -27.68 0.11
CA GLU A 340 -8.16 -28.54 0.62
C GLU A 340 -6.77 -28.00 0.23
N LEU A 341 -6.62 -27.42 -0.96
CA LEU A 341 -5.40 -26.71 -1.36
C LEU A 341 -5.11 -25.51 -0.46
N GLU A 342 -6.14 -24.71 -0.12
CA GLU A 342 -6.04 -23.59 0.82
C GLU A 342 -5.49 -24.02 2.17
N LYS A 343 -6.07 -25.04 2.79
CA LYS A 343 -5.57 -25.56 4.07
C LYS A 343 -4.09 -25.94 4.00
N LYS A 344 -3.67 -26.63 2.93
CA LYS A 344 -2.26 -27.06 2.75
C LYS A 344 -1.31 -25.87 2.63
N VAL A 345 -1.70 -24.80 1.92
CA VAL A 345 -0.90 -23.57 1.81
C VAL A 345 -0.79 -22.88 3.16
N TYR A 346 -1.88 -22.79 3.92
CA TYR A 346 -1.83 -22.23 5.27
C TYR A 346 -0.94 -23.04 6.23
N LEU A 347 -0.92 -24.38 6.14
CA LEU A 347 -0.02 -25.20 6.98
C LEU A 347 1.45 -24.89 6.71
N LYS A 348 1.82 -24.63 5.46
CA LYS A 348 3.16 -24.18 5.06
C LYS A 348 3.51 -22.80 5.54
N LYS A 349 2.54 -21.89 5.47
CA LYS A 349 2.62 -20.57 6.08
C LYS A 349 3.00 -20.68 7.52
N PHE A 350 2.25 -21.50 8.24
CA PHE A 350 2.49 -21.68 9.65
C PHE A 350 3.82 -22.37 9.91
N ALA A 351 4.25 -23.33 9.09
CA ALA A 351 5.56 -23.96 9.21
C ALA A 351 6.70 -22.94 9.07
N PHE A 352 6.63 -22.05 8.09
CA PHE A 352 7.60 -20.96 7.92
C PHE A 352 7.61 -19.99 9.09
N LEU A 353 6.43 -19.50 9.47
CA LEU A 353 6.29 -18.55 10.57
C LEU A 353 6.78 -19.18 11.87
N LYS A 354 6.49 -20.46 12.11
CA LYS A 354 6.98 -21.21 13.28
C LYS A 354 8.50 -21.36 13.26
N LEU A 355 9.10 -21.62 12.10
CA LEU A 355 10.55 -21.62 11.96
C LEU A 355 11.17 -20.25 12.32
N LEU A 356 10.53 -19.15 11.91
CA LEU A 356 10.98 -17.81 12.29
C LEU A 356 10.83 -17.56 13.80
N ILE A 357 9.72 -18.01 14.40
CA ILE A 357 9.50 -17.96 15.86
C ILE A 357 10.66 -18.63 16.59
N GLU A 358 10.99 -19.87 16.20
CA GLU A 358 12.04 -20.67 16.85
C GLU A 358 13.44 -20.10 16.60
N LYS A 359 13.77 -19.74 15.36
CA LYS A 359 15.10 -19.25 14.98
C LYS A 359 15.46 -17.92 15.64
N TYR A 360 14.47 -17.03 15.83
CA TYR A 360 14.68 -15.68 16.34
C TYR A 360 14.15 -15.48 17.76
N GLY A 361 13.85 -16.56 18.48
CA GLY A 361 13.53 -16.53 19.91
C GLY A 361 12.28 -15.74 20.25
N VAL A 362 11.24 -15.79 19.41
CA VAL A 362 9.94 -15.18 19.74
C VAL A 362 9.27 -15.99 20.84
N THR A 363 8.95 -15.37 21.96
CA THR A 363 8.38 -16.08 23.12
C THR A 363 6.87 -16.17 23.04
N LYS A 364 6.31 -17.30 23.47
CA LYS A 364 4.85 -17.45 23.61
C LYS A 364 4.37 -16.65 24.81
N THR A 365 3.46 -15.69 24.59
CA THR A 365 3.05 -14.71 25.61
C THR A 365 1.53 -14.60 25.75
N LYS A 366 1.04 -13.99 26.82
CA LYS A 366 -0.39 -13.72 26.98
C LYS A 366 -0.75 -12.44 26.20
N GLY A 367 -1.76 -12.49 25.34
CA GLY A 367 -2.18 -11.40 24.46
C GLY A 367 -3.38 -10.58 24.95
N GLU A 368 -4.15 -11.05 25.94
CA GLU A 368 -5.40 -10.39 26.40
C GLU A 368 -6.34 -9.99 25.26
N PHE A 369 -7.03 -10.97 24.66
CA PHE A 369 -7.94 -10.76 23.54
C PHE A 369 -9.25 -10.08 24.00
N ARG A 370 -9.38 -8.77 23.73
CA ARG A 370 -10.60 -8.00 24.04
C ARG A 370 -11.43 -7.78 22.79
N LYS A 371 -12.65 -8.31 22.76
CA LYS A 371 -13.56 -8.16 21.62
C LYS A 371 -14.05 -6.71 21.48
N LYS A 372 -14.03 -6.19 20.26
CA LYS A 372 -14.62 -4.91 19.86
C LYS A 372 -15.37 -5.08 18.53
N ARG A 373 -16.69 -5.26 18.59
CA ARG A 373 -17.55 -5.58 17.43
C ARG A 373 -17.07 -6.86 16.71
N ASN A 374 -16.58 -6.74 15.48
CA ASN A 374 -16.13 -7.86 14.63
C ASN A 374 -14.61 -8.08 14.68
N THR A 375 -13.92 -7.40 15.60
CA THR A 375 -12.46 -7.45 15.74
C THR A 375 -12.07 -7.69 17.20
N TYR A 376 -10.82 -8.05 17.41
CA TYR A 376 -10.18 -8.17 18.72
C TYR A 376 -9.05 -7.15 18.83
N ILE A 377 -8.95 -6.51 19.99
CA ILE A 377 -7.81 -5.69 20.40
C ILE A 377 -6.96 -6.51 21.35
N ILE A 378 -5.67 -6.60 21.05
CA ILE A 378 -4.71 -7.48 21.71
C ILE A 378 -3.58 -6.62 22.25
N LYS A 379 -3.18 -6.90 23.49
CA LYS A 379 -2.02 -6.29 24.13
C LYS A 379 -0.84 -7.26 23.99
N HIS A 380 0.06 -6.95 23.07
CA HIS A 380 1.29 -7.72 22.86
C HIS A 380 2.29 -7.51 24.00
N SER A 381 3.16 -8.49 24.23
CA SER A 381 4.32 -8.34 25.12
C SER A 381 5.31 -7.32 24.55
N GLU A 382 5.81 -6.41 25.39
CA GLU A 382 6.81 -5.39 25.00
C GLU A 382 8.10 -6.04 24.48
N GLU A 383 8.52 -7.14 25.10
CA GLU A 383 9.72 -7.89 24.69
C GLU A 383 9.58 -8.42 23.25
N ASN A 384 8.41 -8.97 22.91
CA ASN A 384 8.12 -9.43 21.56
C ASN A 384 7.97 -8.27 20.58
N LEU A 385 7.36 -7.14 20.97
CA LEU A 385 7.26 -5.96 20.10
C LEU A 385 8.63 -5.38 19.74
N ASN A 386 9.64 -5.53 20.59
CA ASN A 386 11.01 -5.15 20.28
C ASN A 386 11.67 -6.10 19.26
N ASN A 387 11.15 -7.31 19.09
CA ASN A 387 11.62 -8.25 18.08
C ASN A 387 10.99 -7.92 16.70
N PRO A 388 11.78 -7.53 15.70
CA PRO A 388 11.24 -7.17 14.38
C PRO A 388 10.65 -8.38 13.64
N VAL A 389 11.06 -9.62 13.99
CA VAL A 389 10.48 -10.86 13.46
C VAL A 389 9.06 -11.07 13.98
N TYR A 390 8.79 -10.75 15.25
CA TYR A 390 7.45 -10.83 15.79
C TYR A 390 6.49 -9.88 15.06
N LYS A 391 6.92 -8.62 14.82
CA LYS A 391 6.17 -7.64 14.01
C LYS A 391 5.89 -8.14 12.58
N TYR A 392 6.87 -8.80 11.97
CA TYR A 392 6.68 -9.47 10.69
C TYR A 392 5.62 -10.57 10.80
N ILE A 393 5.70 -11.46 11.81
CA ILE A 393 4.75 -12.57 11.96
C ILE A 393 3.32 -12.06 12.18
N ILE A 394 3.10 -11.12 13.11
CA ILE A 394 1.75 -10.64 13.43
C ILE A 394 1.11 -9.91 12.24
N SER A 395 1.87 -9.14 11.45
CA SER A 395 1.34 -8.51 10.23
C SER A 395 0.89 -9.56 9.19
N HIS A 396 1.63 -10.66 9.05
CA HIS A 396 1.32 -11.72 8.08
C HIS A 396 0.24 -12.69 8.54
N ILE A 397 -0.28 -12.59 9.76
CA ILE A 397 -1.42 -13.40 10.24
C ILE A 397 -2.70 -12.55 10.42
N GLY A 398 -2.70 -11.32 9.89
CA GLY A 398 -3.89 -10.47 9.80
C GLY A 398 -3.97 -9.36 10.86
N PHE A 399 -2.92 -9.08 11.64
CA PHE A 399 -2.93 -7.96 12.56
C PHE A 399 -2.65 -6.62 11.88
N TYR A 400 -3.46 -5.62 12.20
CA TYR A 400 -3.42 -4.28 11.63
C TYR A 400 -3.65 -3.19 12.69
N GLY A 401 -3.58 -1.93 12.25
CA GLY A 401 -3.72 -0.75 13.10
C GLY A 401 -2.43 -0.38 13.84
N PRO A 402 -2.47 0.65 14.71
CA PRO A 402 -1.31 1.10 15.46
C PRO A 402 -0.69 -0.06 16.25
N GLU A 403 0.62 -0.28 16.07
CA GLU A 403 1.38 -1.37 16.69
C GLU A 403 0.81 -2.78 16.43
N HIS A 404 0.05 -2.96 15.33
CA HIS A 404 -0.58 -4.24 14.96
C HIS A 404 -1.44 -4.83 16.09
N LYS A 405 -2.21 -4.01 16.83
CA LYS A 405 -3.02 -4.48 17.97
C LYS A 405 -4.39 -5.03 17.60
N THR A 406 -4.84 -4.83 16.36
CA THR A 406 -6.22 -5.19 15.95
C THR A 406 -6.20 -6.35 14.96
N ILE A 407 -7.14 -7.29 15.09
CA ILE A 407 -7.30 -8.42 14.16
C ILE A 407 -8.79 -8.78 14.02
N LYS A 408 -9.24 -9.27 12.86
CA LYS A 408 -10.63 -9.73 12.67
C LYS A 408 -10.83 -11.14 13.22
N SER A 409 -12.05 -11.47 13.64
CA SER A 409 -12.40 -12.83 14.09
C SER A 409 -12.16 -13.90 13.01
N THR A 410 -12.34 -13.53 11.73
CA THR A 410 -12.06 -14.38 10.56
C THR A 410 -10.59 -14.78 10.50
N ASP A 411 -9.70 -13.80 10.66
CA ASP A 411 -8.27 -13.98 10.52
C ASP A 411 -7.72 -14.80 11.68
N ILE A 412 -8.28 -14.63 12.89
CA ILE A 412 -7.97 -15.51 14.01
C ILE A 412 -8.39 -16.95 13.71
N GLY A 413 -9.59 -17.18 13.18
CA GLY A 413 -10.09 -18.52 12.87
C GLY A 413 -9.27 -19.24 11.81
N ILE A 414 -8.87 -18.54 10.74
CA ILE A 414 -8.03 -19.08 9.67
C ILE A 414 -6.61 -19.34 10.19
N ASN A 415 -6.00 -18.37 10.89
CA ASN A 415 -4.63 -18.46 11.40
C ASN A 415 -4.52 -19.12 12.79
N HIS A 416 -5.56 -19.83 13.23
CA HIS A 416 -5.68 -20.39 14.58
C HIS A 416 -4.47 -21.24 15.01
N LEU A 417 -3.92 -22.05 14.10
CA LEU A 417 -2.79 -22.94 14.40
C LEU A 417 -1.53 -22.18 14.77
N ILE A 418 -1.19 -21.09 14.05
CA ILE A 418 0.01 -20.28 14.36
C ILE A 418 -0.24 -19.31 15.51
N ILE A 419 -1.47 -18.83 15.68
CA ILE A 419 -1.86 -17.99 16.84
C ILE A 419 -1.68 -18.77 18.15
N LYS A 420 -1.99 -20.08 18.16
CA LYS A 420 -1.71 -20.97 19.30
C LYS A 420 -0.22 -21.12 19.63
N GLU A 421 0.69 -20.86 18.69
CA GLU A 421 2.14 -20.87 18.93
C GLU A 421 2.62 -19.54 19.53
N LEU A 422 1.98 -18.43 19.18
CA LEU A 422 2.34 -17.09 19.65
C LEU A 422 1.72 -16.73 21.01
N PHE A 423 0.49 -17.19 21.26
CA PHE A 423 -0.29 -16.77 22.42
C PHE A 423 -0.67 -17.94 23.34
N SER A 424 -0.59 -17.72 24.65
CA SER A 424 -0.99 -18.70 25.67
C SER A 424 -2.49 -18.70 26.00
N ASP A 425 -3.25 -17.72 25.52
CA ASP A 425 -4.69 -17.62 25.74
C ASP A 425 -5.48 -18.76 25.07
N ASN A 426 -6.50 -19.28 25.75
CA ASN A 426 -7.41 -20.27 25.17
C ASN A 426 -8.52 -19.57 24.36
N LEU A 427 -8.31 -19.48 23.05
CA LEU A 427 -9.26 -18.84 22.12
C LEU A 427 -10.48 -19.70 21.76
N SER A 428 -10.53 -20.96 22.22
CA SER A 428 -11.59 -21.91 21.88
C SER A 428 -12.95 -21.53 22.48
N ASN A 429 -12.96 -20.66 23.50
CA ASN A 429 -14.16 -20.22 24.20
C ASN A 429 -14.89 -19.06 23.50
N HIS A 430 -14.35 -18.52 22.40
CA HIS A 430 -14.94 -17.42 21.65
C HIS A 430 -15.80 -17.95 20.48
N PRO A 431 -17.13 -17.73 20.48
CA PRO A 431 -18.03 -18.36 19.51
C PRO A 431 -17.76 -17.99 18.04
N ASP A 432 -17.35 -16.76 17.77
CA ASP A 432 -17.04 -16.28 16.43
C ASP A 432 -15.72 -16.82 15.89
N ILE A 433 -14.68 -16.85 16.72
CA ILE A 433 -13.40 -17.48 16.39
C ILE A 433 -13.63 -18.98 16.12
N PHE A 434 -14.39 -19.65 16.99
CA PHE A 434 -14.75 -21.06 16.81
C PHE A 434 -15.51 -21.31 15.51
N TYR A 435 -16.48 -20.45 15.16
CA TYR A 435 -17.22 -20.53 13.92
C TYR A 435 -16.29 -20.48 12.69
N TYR A 436 -15.42 -19.48 12.59
CA TYR A 436 -14.52 -19.34 11.44
C TYR A 436 -13.45 -20.43 11.39
N LYS A 437 -12.92 -20.83 12.56
CA LYS A 437 -12.03 -21.98 12.70
C LYS A 437 -12.68 -23.25 12.14
N LYS A 438 -13.90 -23.57 12.59
CA LYS A 438 -14.66 -24.74 12.14
C LYS A 438 -15.02 -24.65 10.66
N GLN A 439 -15.40 -23.47 10.17
CA GLN A 439 -15.72 -23.25 8.77
C GLN A 439 -14.52 -23.53 7.86
N PHE A 440 -13.32 -23.07 8.25
CA PHE A 440 -12.11 -23.24 7.46
C PHE A 440 -11.49 -24.63 7.64
N TRP A 441 -11.11 -24.99 8.87
CA TRP A 441 -10.38 -26.23 9.19
C TRP A 441 -11.26 -27.48 9.34
N GLY A 442 -12.55 -27.32 9.61
CA GLY A 442 -13.46 -28.43 9.95
C GLY A 442 -13.40 -28.81 11.42
N ASP A 443 -14.19 -29.82 11.80
CA ASP A 443 -14.26 -30.30 13.19
C ASP A 443 -12.94 -30.94 13.67
N ASN A 444 -12.18 -31.55 12.75
CA ASN A 444 -10.89 -32.20 13.01
C ASN A 444 -9.70 -31.23 13.03
N SER A 445 -9.95 -29.94 13.31
CA SER A 445 -8.93 -28.89 13.33
C SER A 445 -7.73 -29.17 14.26
N GLU A 446 -7.91 -30.01 15.29
CA GLU A 446 -6.86 -30.36 16.25
C GLU A 446 -5.90 -31.44 15.76
N ASP A 447 -6.27 -32.16 14.70
CA ASP A 447 -5.42 -33.17 14.05
C ASP A 447 -4.32 -32.52 13.21
N PHE A 448 -4.50 -31.25 12.82
CA PHE A 448 -3.50 -30.49 12.09
C PHE A 448 -2.39 -29.98 13.02
N ARG A 449 -1.15 -30.38 12.76
CA ARG A 449 0.04 -29.91 13.48
C ARG A 449 0.98 -29.16 12.54
N ILE A 450 1.56 -28.07 13.05
CA ILE A 450 2.58 -27.31 12.33
C ILE A 450 3.92 -28.03 12.46
N ASN A 451 4.42 -28.58 11.37
CA ASN A 451 5.75 -29.17 11.29
C ASN A 451 6.78 -28.13 10.85
N VAL A 452 7.67 -27.74 11.75
CA VAL A 452 8.72 -26.73 11.51
C VAL A 452 9.65 -27.14 10.38
N MET A 453 9.90 -28.45 10.23
CA MET A 453 10.78 -28.98 9.18
C MET A 453 10.29 -28.63 7.78
N ASP A 454 8.97 -28.47 7.61
CA ASP A 454 8.37 -28.07 6.34
C ASP A 454 8.58 -26.58 6.00
N GLY A 455 9.09 -25.79 6.95
CA GLY A 455 9.49 -24.40 6.76
C GLY A 455 10.94 -24.22 6.30
N PHE A 456 11.84 -25.17 6.61
CA PHE A 456 13.28 -25.04 6.33
C PHE A 456 13.62 -25.00 4.85
N SER A 457 12.88 -25.76 4.09
CA SER A 457 12.85 -25.81 2.64
C SER A 457 12.44 -24.52 1.94
N LEU A 458 11.83 -23.57 2.64
CA LEU A 458 11.56 -22.23 2.13
C LEU A 458 12.81 -21.32 2.26
N ILE A 459 13.88 -21.80 2.90
CA ILE A 459 15.17 -21.12 3.04
C ILE A 459 16.13 -21.67 1.98
N SER A 460 16.37 -20.93 0.89
CA SER A 460 17.21 -21.39 -0.24
C SER A 460 18.72 -21.45 0.10
N LYS A 461 19.44 -22.43 -0.46
CA LYS A 461 20.92 -22.45 -0.48
C LYS A 461 21.47 -21.63 -1.66
N LYS A 462 22.69 -21.10 -1.54
CA LYS A 462 23.38 -20.32 -2.59
C LYS A 462 23.61 -21.17 -3.85
N MET A 463 23.04 -20.78 -4.99
CA MET A 463 23.45 -21.25 -6.31
C MET A 463 23.36 -20.09 -7.31
N ASN A 464 24.43 -19.88 -8.08
CA ASN A 464 24.46 -18.92 -9.19
C ASN A 464 24.08 -19.67 -10.47
N TYR A 465 22.92 -19.40 -11.03
CA TYR A 465 22.55 -19.85 -12.37
C TYR A 465 22.99 -18.78 -13.38
N LYS A 466 23.55 -19.18 -14.52
CA LYS A 466 23.75 -18.32 -15.69
C LYS A 466 22.95 -18.94 -16.83
N TYR A 467 21.99 -18.20 -17.38
CA TYR A 467 21.24 -18.64 -18.55
C TYR A 467 21.18 -17.52 -19.60
N ASP A 468 21.75 -17.78 -20.78
CA ASP A 468 21.57 -16.92 -21.96
C ASP A 468 20.24 -17.31 -22.64
N ILE A 469 19.18 -16.54 -22.38
CA ILE A 469 17.85 -16.79 -22.98
C ILE A 469 17.74 -16.33 -24.42
N ASP A 470 18.62 -15.41 -24.83
CA ASP A 470 18.64 -14.83 -26.17
C ASP A 470 18.88 -15.85 -27.30
N LYS A 471 19.27 -17.11 -27.00
CA LYS A 471 19.53 -18.14 -28.03
C LYS A 471 18.40 -19.18 -28.23
N ASN A 472 17.50 -19.38 -27.27
CA ASN A 472 16.58 -20.54 -27.29
C ASN A 472 15.08 -20.19 -27.33
N TYR A 473 14.68 -18.94 -27.06
CA TYR A 473 13.26 -18.56 -27.03
C TYR A 473 13.01 -17.36 -27.95
N SER A 474 12.38 -17.63 -29.10
CA SER A 474 12.16 -16.68 -30.19
C SER A 474 10.99 -15.72 -29.98
N ASN A 475 10.15 -15.89 -28.94
CA ASN A 475 8.99 -15.04 -28.69
C ASN A 475 8.87 -14.61 -27.21
N LEU A 476 9.44 -13.45 -26.87
CA LEU A 476 9.34 -12.83 -25.53
C LEU A 476 7.89 -12.54 -25.09
N LYS A 477 6.91 -12.55 -26.01
CA LYS A 477 5.50 -12.27 -25.70
C LYS A 477 4.80 -13.38 -24.93
N GLU A 478 5.30 -14.61 -24.99
CA GLU A 478 4.68 -15.79 -24.35
C GLU A 478 5.32 -16.12 -23.00
N ILE A 479 6.36 -15.37 -22.62
CA ILE A 479 7.18 -15.63 -21.42
C ILE A 479 7.07 -14.42 -20.47
N MET A 480 7.13 -14.68 -19.18
CA MET A 480 7.20 -13.67 -18.13
C MET A 480 8.16 -14.06 -17.02
N ILE A 481 8.64 -13.08 -16.25
CA ILE A 481 9.41 -13.30 -15.03
C ILE A 481 8.48 -13.32 -13.83
N ILE A 482 8.69 -14.29 -12.96
CA ILE A 482 7.94 -14.35 -11.72
C ILE A 482 8.94 -14.56 -10.60
N GLU A 483 8.78 -13.79 -9.53
CA GLU A 483 9.36 -14.15 -8.25
C GLU A 483 8.74 -15.46 -7.78
N TRP A 484 9.43 -16.55 -8.07
CA TRP A 484 8.97 -17.91 -7.93
C TRP A 484 9.73 -18.68 -6.84
N ASP A 485 8.97 -19.15 -5.87
CA ASP A 485 9.12 -20.33 -4.99
C ASP A 485 9.68 -21.66 -5.59
N LEU A 486 10.08 -21.84 -6.87
CA LEU A 486 10.29 -23.21 -7.41
C LEU A 486 11.66 -23.52 -8.07
N ALA A 487 12.45 -24.26 -7.27
CA ALA A 487 13.25 -25.47 -7.55
C ALA A 487 14.31 -25.52 -8.67
N HIS A 488 15.51 -26.03 -8.33
CA HIS A 488 16.33 -26.73 -9.33
C HIS A 488 16.85 -28.11 -8.89
N LYS A 489 16.28 -28.68 -7.82
CA LYS A 489 16.21 -30.13 -7.59
C LYS A 489 15.32 -30.36 -6.36
N PRO A 490 14.13 -30.96 -6.51
CA PRO A 490 13.22 -31.15 -5.40
C PRO A 490 13.83 -32.19 -4.45
N ARG A 491 14.21 -31.75 -3.25
CA ARG A 491 14.27 -32.60 -2.07
C ARG A 491 13.66 -31.82 -0.91
N LEU A 492 12.43 -32.24 -0.59
CA LEU A 492 11.55 -31.90 0.52
C LEU A 492 11.63 -30.46 1.06
N GLY A 493 10.65 -29.67 0.60
CA GLY A 493 9.79 -28.93 1.52
C GLY A 493 9.27 -27.57 1.02
N SER A 494 9.46 -27.14 -0.22
CA SER A 494 8.64 -26.03 -0.75
C SER A 494 7.20 -26.57 -0.90
N ILE A 495 6.15 -25.90 -0.42
CA ILE A 495 4.77 -26.16 -0.93
C ILE A 495 4.12 -24.78 -1.07
N VAL A 496 3.41 -24.38 -2.13
CA VAL A 496 2.73 -25.07 -3.27
C VAL A 496 2.79 -26.60 -3.32
N SER A 497 1.67 -27.26 -3.04
CA SER A 497 1.56 -28.73 -2.92
C SER A 497 2.13 -29.48 -4.13
N ALA A 498 3.42 -29.79 -4.12
CA ALA A 498 4.04 -30.78 -4.98
C ALA A 498 3.75 -32.17 -4.38
N TYR A 499 2.69 -32.82 -4.85
CA TYR A 499 2.59 -34.28 -4.80
C TYR A 499 2.85 -34.81 -6.21
N GLY A 500 4.13 -35.04 -6.54
CA GLY A 500 4.56 -35.45 -7.89
C GLY A 500 4.41 -34.33 -8.92
N SER A 501 5.48 -33.98 -9.62
CA SER A 501 5.49 -33.20 -10.89
C SER A 501 4.38 -32.14 -11.11
N GLN A 502 4.06 -31.28 -10.14
CA GLN A 502 2.91 -30.36 -10.18
C GLN A 502 3.24 -28.99 -9.56
N ILE A 503 2.74 -27.91 -10.18
CA ILE A 503 3.02 -26.50 -9.86
C ILE A 503 1.78 -25.64 -10.25
N ILE A 504 1.37 -24.60 -9.51
CA ILE A 504 0.23 -23.69 -9.84
C ILE A 504 0.73 -22.23 -9.84
N ILE A 505 0.14 -21.33 -10.64
CA ILE A 505 0.42 -19.88 -10.63
C ILE A 505 -0.71 -19.02 -10.04
N PRO A 506 -0.38 -17.86 -9.43
CA PRO A 506 -1.33 -16.99 -8.74
C PRO A 506 -2.32 -16.23 -9.64
N ASP A 507 -3.58 -16.16 -9.18
CA ASP A 507 -4.46 -15.02 -9.42
C ASP A 507 -4.32 -14.07 -8.22
N GLN A 508 -4.06 -12.78 -8.47
CA GLN A 508 -3.91 -11.76 -7.41
C GLN A 508 -5.16 -11.57 -6.55
N ASN A 509 -6.31 -12.05 -7.02
CA ASN A 509 -7.59 -11.98 -6.30
C ASN A 509 -7.89 -13.25 -5.49
N ASN A 510 -6.99 -14.24 -5.51
CA ASN A 510 -7.19 -15.51 -4.81
C ASN A 510 -6.43 -15.49 -3.47
N PHE A 511 -7.19 -15.59 -2.37
CA PHE A 511 -6.72 -15.58 -0.98
C PHE A 511 -5.57 -16.56 -0.68
N LEU A 512 -5.40 -17.59 -1.52
CA LEU A 512 -4.27 -18.51 -1.52
C LEU A 512 -2.88 -17.87 -1.62
N PHE A 513 -2.76 -16.68 -2.21
CA PHE A 513 -1.47 -16.12 -2.63
C PHE A 513 -1.02 -14.87 -1.86
N HIS A 514 -1.76 -14.46 -0.82
CA HIS A 514 -1.51 -13.18 -0.14
C HIS A 514 -0.40 -13.22 0.93
N ASP A 515 -0.07 -14.39 1.48
CA ASP A 515 0.55 -14.42 2.82
C ASP A 515 1.85 -15.23 2.98
N LEU A 516 2.44 -15.74 1.90
CA LEU A 516 3.80 -16.28 1.91
C LEU A 516 4.44 -16.16 0.54
N LYS A 517 5.59 -15.49 0.45
CA LYS A 517 6.45 -15.61 -0.74
C LYS A 517 7.87 -16.08 -0.32
N PRO A 518 8.28 -17.29 -0.69
CA PRO A 518 9.70 -17.69 -0.70
C PRO A 518 10.37 -17.25 -2.01
N PHE A 519 11.69 -17.16 -1.99
CA PHE A 519 12.46 -16.24 -2.82
C PHE A 519 13.40 -16.94 -3.80
N ASP A 520 13.00 -17.02 -5.07
CA ASP A 520 13.87 -17.16 -6.24
C ASP A 520 13.16 -16.46 -7.43
N LEU A 521 13.84 -16.20 -8.55
CA LEU A 521 13.22 -15.63 -9.77
C LEU A 521 13.24 -16.69 -10.87
N CYS A 522 12.18 -16.78 -11.68
CA CYS A 522 12.03 -17.77 -12.75
C CYS A 522 11.44 -17.17 -14.03
N TYR A 523 11.79 -17.76 -15.17
CA TYR A 523 11.10 -17.57 -16.43
C TYR A 523 9.96 -18.57 -16.58
N CYS A 524 8.81 -18.08 -17.03
CA CYS A 524 7.54 -18.79 -16.98
C CYS A 524 6.78 -18.58 -18.28
N ASN A 525 6.10 -19.59 -18.81
CA ASN A 525 5.08 -19.37 -19.84
C ASN A 525 3.89 -18.59 -19.26
N LYS A 526 3.32 -17.64 -20.01
CA LYS A 526 2.15 -16.87 -19.56
C LYS A 526 0.89 -17.73 -19.40
N THR A 527 0.78 -18.82 -20.15
CA THR A 527 -0.38 -19.74 -20.15
C THR A 527 -0.01 -21.10 -19.53
N PRO A 528 -0.77 -21.58 -18.52
CA PRO A 528 -0.54 -22.88 -17.91
C PRO A 528 -1.00 -24.06 -18.79
N VAL A 529 -0.37 -25.23 -18.67
CA VAL A 529 -0.68 -26.45 -19.46
C VAL A 529 -1.17 -27.59 -18.55
N LYS A 530 -2.15 -28.37 -19.02
CA LYS A 530 -2.73 -29.54 -18.32
C LYS A 530 -1.85 -30.77 -18.56
N ILE A 531 -1.55 -31.55 -17.52
CA ILE A 531 -0.78 -32.82 -17.63
C ILE A 531 -1.68 -33.99 -17.19
N GLU A 532 -1.49 -35.18 -17.78
CA GLU A 532 -2.26 -36.39 -17.47
C GLU A 532 -1.92 -37.00 -16.10
N GLY A 533 -2.98 -37.50 -15.44
CA GLY A 533 -3.05 -37.70 -14.00
C GLY A 533 -4.05 -36.68 -13.45
N ASN A 534 -5.12 -37.15 -12.81
CA ASN A 534 -6.25 -36.30 -12.38
C ASN A 534 -5.81 -34.93 -11.80
N ILE A 535 -6.16 -33.88 -12.56
CA ILE A 535 -6.30 -32.46 -12.19
C ILE A 535 -4.99 -31.75 -11.83
N ILE A 536 -4.56 -30.81 -12.69
CA ILE A 536 -3.87 -29.53 -12.40
C ILE A 536 -3.30 -28.97 -13.73
N LYS A 537 -3.40 -27.64 -13.92
CA LYS A 537 -2.62 -26.92 -14.94
C LYS A 537 -1.40 -26.28 -14.29
N THR A 538 -0.22 -26.53 -14.82
CA THR A 538 1.03 -25.90 -14.33
C THR A 538 1.40 -24.71 -15.18
N VAL A 539 1.87 -23.63 -14.55
CA VAL A 539 2.68 -22.71 -15.34
C VAL A 539 4.03 -23.35 -15.52
N ASN A 540 4.42 -23.40 -16.78
CA ASN A 540 5.63 -24.07 -17.18
C ASN A 540 6.81 -23.19 -16.76
N ILE A 541 7.47 -23.55 -15.66
CA ILE A 541 8.81 -23.02 -15.35
C ILE A 541 9.69 -23.43 -16.51
N ILE A 542 10.11 -22.45 -17.27
CA ILE A 542 11.11 -22.66 -18.31
C ILE A 542 12.45 -22.92 -17.64
N SER A 543 12.85 -22.01 -16.75
CA SER A 543 14.11 -22.08 -16.02
C SER A 543 14.13 -21.09 -14.85
N LYS A 544 15.08 -21.27 -13.93
CA LYS A 544 15.44 -20.23 -12.95
C LYS A 544 16.20 -19.09 -13.61
N CYS A 545 16.02 -17.90 -13.09
CA CYS A 545 16.75 -16.72 -13.52
C CYS A 545 17.50 -16.07 -12.35
N SER A 546 18.70 -15.57 -12.66
CA SER A 546 19.43 -14.76 -11.70
C SER A 546 18.80 -13.37 -11.61
N PHE A 547 19.09 -12.60 -10.55
CA PHE A 547 18.70 -11.19 -10.50
C PHE A 547 19.22 -10.41 -11.70
N ARG A 548 20.39 -10.80 -12.25
CA ARG A 548 21.00 -10.15 -13.41
C ARG A 548 20.16 -10.40 -14.65
N ASP A 549 19.85 -11.67 -14.92
CA ASP A 549 19.05 -12.06 -16.10
C ASP A 549 17.64 -11.46 -16.01
N ALA A 550 17.06 -11.43 -14.80
CA ALA A 550 15.76 -10.84 -14.55
C ALA A 550 15.74 -9.34 -14.85
N ILE A 551 16.70 -8.58 -14.30
CA ILE A 551 16.81 -7.14 -14.55
C ILE A 551 17.06 -6.88 -16.04
N GLU A 552 17.90 -7.68 -16.70
CA GLU A 552 18.16 -7.55 -18.14
C GLU A 552 16.91 -7.80 -18.98
N SER A 553 16.15 -8.85 -18.67
CA SER A 553 14.95 -9.23 -19.43
C SER A 553 13.81 -8.24 -19.22
N ILE A 554 13.63 -7.73 -18.00
CA ILE A 554 12.70 -6.63 -17.72
C ILE A 554 13.15 -5.38 -18.48
N SER A 555 14.46 -5.13 -18.57
CA SER A 555 15.00 -4.02 -19.37
C SER A 555 14.71 -4.15 -20.87
N LYS A 556 14.56 -5.38 -21.37
CA LYS A 556 14.13 -5.70 -22.75
C LYS A 556 12.59 -5.69 -22.92
N GLY A 557 11.82 -5.39 -21.87
CA GLY A 557 10.36 -5.26 -21.93
C GLY A 557 9.58 -6.53 -21.59
N MET A 558 10.21 -7.54 -20.99
CA MET A 558 9.51 -8.73 -20.52
C MET A 558 8.53 -8.39 -19.38
N GLU A 559 7.33 -8.96 -19.43
CA GLU A 559 6.37 -8.85 -18.34
C GLU A 559 6.86 -9.58 -17.09
N TYR A 560 6.45 -9.10 -15.92
CA TYR A 560 6.82 -9.71 -14.65
C TYR A 560 5.74 -9.57 -13.59
N ILE A 561 5.76 -10.48 -12.62
CA ILE A 561 5.03 -10.37 -11.35
C ILE A 561 6.06 -10.18 -10.24
N GLU A 562 6.01 -9.03 -9.56
CA GLU A 562 6.92 -8.72 -8.45
C GLU A 562 6.38 -9.18 -7.10
N GLY A 563 7.28 -9.67 -6.25
CA GLY A 563 6.99 -10.17 -4.91
C GLY A 563 7.51 -9.25 -3.82
N TYR A 564 8.73 -9.51 -3.36
CA TYR A 564 9.45 -8.76 -2.34
C TYR A 564 10.65 -7.99 -2.91
N TYR A 565 11.18 -8.43 -4.06
CA TYR A 565 12.20 -7.67 -4.77
C TYR A 565 11.52 -6.56 -5.58
N PRO A 566 11.93 -5.28 -5.41
CA PRO A 566 11.30 -4.15 -6.09
C PRO A 566 11.73 -4.08 -7.57
N LEU A 567 11.32 -5.06 -8.38
CA LEU A 567 11.65 -5.17 -9.80
C LEU A 567 11.01 -4.05 -10.62
N SER A 568 9.88 -3.50 -10.16
CA SER A 568 9.24 -2.34 -10.76
C SER A 568 10.16 -1.12 -10.87
N LEU A 569 11.10 -0.96 -9.94
CA LEU A 569 12.09 0.12 -10.00
C LEU A 569 12.94 0.06 -11.27
N VAL A 570 13.19 -1.12 -11.85
CA VAL A 570 13.91 -1.26 -13.13
C VAL A 570 13.16 -0.55 -14.24
N LYS A 571 11.85 -0.83 -14.37
CA LYS A 571 10.99 -0.20 -15.37
C LYS A 571 10.84 1.29 -15.11
N SER A 572 10.66 1.70 -13.86
CA SER A 572 10.54 3.12 -13.47
C SER A 572 11.80 3.93 -13.77
N VAL A 573 12.99 3.35 -13.61
CA VAL A 573 14.27 3.99 -13.98
C VAL A 573 14.40 4.10 -15.49
N LEU A 574 14.10 3.02 -16.24
CA LEU A 574 14.18 3.02 -17.71
C LEU A 574 13.22 4.02 -18.36
N SER A 575 12.03 4.16 -17.80
CA SER A 575 11.01 5.13 -18.23
C SER A 575 11.20 6.53 -17.64
N LYS A 576 12.26 6.76 -16.86
CA LYS A 576 12.62 8.06 -16.27
C LYS A 576 11.58 8.63 -15.28
N TYR A 577 10.67 7.79 -14.75
CA TYR A 577 9.75 8.17 -13.67
C TYR A 577 10.46 8.34 -12.32
N VAL A 578 11.53 7.57 -12.09
CA VAL A 578 12.33 7.64 -10.86
C VAL A 578 13.80 7.77 -11.26
N ASP A 579 14.52 8.71 -10.66
CA ASP A 579 15.97 8.84 -10.88
C ASP A 579 16.73 7.66 -10.25
N PRO A 580 17.89 7.26 -10.82
CA PRO A 580 18.59 6.06 -10.38
C PRO A 580 19.08 6.12 -8.92
N PHE A 581 19.31 7.31 -8.34
CA PHE A 581 19.76 7.43 -6.96
C PHE A 581 18.61 7.24 -5.98
N LYS A 582 17.46 7.88 -6.25
CA LYS A 582 16.24 7.67 -5.48
C LYS A 582 15.78 6.21 -5.57
N ALA A 583 15.90 5.58 -6.73
CA ALA A 583 15.61 4.15 -6.88
C ALA A 583 16.51 3.27 -5.98
N TYR A 584 17.82 3.57 -5.90
CA TYR A 584 18.72 2.87 -5.00
C TYR A 584 18.36 3.08 -3.53
N GLU A 585 18.04 4.32 -3.13
CA GLU A 585 17.62 4.64 -1.77
C GLU A 585 16.38 3.86 -1.36
N VAL A 586 15.34 3.85 -2.20
CA VAL A 586 14.08 3.10 -1.95
C VAL A 586 14.35 1.62 -1.76
N ALA A 587 15.19 1.01 -2.62
CA ALA A 587 15.56 -0.39 -2.47
C ALA A 587 16.39 -0.62 -1.19
N ALA A 588 17.39 0.22 -0.92
CA ALA A 588 18.26 0.08 0.24
C ALA A 588 17.53 0.30 1.58
N SER A 589 16.51 1.16 1.60
CA SER A 589 15.73 1.50 2.80
C SER A 589 14.57 0.54 3.08
N ASN A 590 14.38 -0.53 2.29
CA ASN A 590 13.29 -1.47 2.51
C ASN A 590 13.34 -2.07 3.94
N PRO A 591 12.31 -1.87 4.79
CA PRO A 591 12.32 -2.31 6.19
C PRO A 591 12.31 -3.83 6.32
N ASN A 592 11.80 -4.54 5.31
CA ASN A 592 11.68 -5.99 5.30
C ASN A 592 12.92 -6.70 4.75
N LYS A 593 13.96 -5.97 4.30
CA LYS A 593 15.15 -6.54 3.65
C LYS A 593 15.89 -7.62 4.44
N ILE A 594 15.78 -7.59 5.77
CA ILE A 594 16.42 -8.56 6.67
C ILE A 594 15.71 -9.92 6.61
N PHE A 595 14.41 -9.92 6.30
CA PHE A 595 13.56 -11.10 6.20
C PHE A 595 13.52 -11.66 4.77
N ILE A 596 14.04 -10.91 3.81
CA ILE A 596 14.15 -11.28 2.40
C ILE A 596 15.51 -11.99 2.17
N PRO A 597 15.53 -13.30 1.90
CA PRO A 597 16.69 -14.03 1.43
C PRO A 597 17.39 -13.31 0.28
N LYS A 598 18.73 -13.33 0.28
CA LYS A 598 19.57 -12.80 -0.81
C LYS A 598 19.28 -11.34 -1.22
N TYR A 599 18.59 -10.54 -0.40
CA TYR A 599 18.32 -9.13 -0.71
C TYR A 599 19.60 -8.32 -0.94
N SER A 600 20.67 -8.63 -0.22
CA SER A 600 21.99 -8.01 -0.41
C SER A 600 22.60 -8.31 -1.78
N GLU A 601 22.33 -9.49 -2.35
CA GLU A 601 22.76 -9.86 -3.69
C GLU A 601 21.93 -9.14 -4.76
N PHE A 602 20.60 -9.09 -4.57
CA PHE A 602 19.73 -8.26 -5.39
C PHE A 602 20.21 -6.80 -5.40
N LEU A 603 20.44 -6.19 -4.24
CA LEU A 603 20.93 -4.81 -4.14
C LEU A 603 22.26 -4.60 -4.87
N LYS A 604 23.16 -5.58 -4.84
CA LYS A 604 24.42 -5.52 -5.56
C LYS A 604 24.20 -5.48 -7.07
N ILE A 605 23.37 -6.39 -7.60
CA ILE A 605 23.11 -6.48 -9.04
C ILE A 605 22.27 -5.29 -9.52
N PHE A 606 21.30 -4.85 -8.72
CA PHE A 606 20.53 -3.64 -9.00
C PHE A 606 21.44 -2.41 -9.08
N ARG A 607 22.44 -2.29 -8.20
CA ARG A 607 23.45 -1.23 -8.27
C ARG A 607 24.29 -1.30 -9.56
N GLU A 608 24.63 -2.49 -10.04
CA GLU A 608 25.33 -2.67 -11.32
C GLU A 608 24.46 -2.14 -12.48
N PHE A 609 23.18 -2.54 -12.53
CA PHE A 609 22.22 -2.02 -13.52
C PHE A 609 22.08 -0.50 -13.49
N LEU A 610 21.96 0.10 -12.30
CA LEU A 610 21.87 1.55 -12.16
C LEU A 610 23.13 2.24 -12.68
N PHE A 611 24.31 1.67 -12.42
CA PHE A 611 25.57 2.20 -12.93
C PHE A 611 25.64 2.15 -14.46
N ASP A 612 25.19 1.06 -15.08
CA ASP A 612 25.14 0.94 -16.54
C ASP A 612 24.13 1.92 -17.16
N PHE A 613 22.95 2.07 -16.55
CA PHE A 613 21.96 3.07 -16.95
C PHE A 613 22.55 4.49 -16.89
N ILE A 614 23.22 4.83 -15.79
CA ILE A 614 23.86 6.12 -15.58
C ILE A 614 24.92 6.40 -16.65
N ASN A 615 25.70 5.39 -17.05
CA ASN A 615 26.71 5.55 -18.10
C ASN A 615 26.12 5.73 -19.50
N ARG A 616 24.95 5.15 -19.77
CA ARG A 616 24.24 5.30 -21.05
C ARG A 616 23.48 6.64 -21.14
N GLU A 617 22.80 7.03 -20.07
CA GLU A 617 21.91 8.20 -20.01
C GLU A 617 22.57 9.42 -19.32
N LYS A 618 23.84 9.67 -19.63
CA LYS A 618 24.67 10.69 -18.97
C LYS A 618 24.03 12.08 -18.93
N GLU A 619 23.42 12.52 -20.03
CA GLU A 619 22.80 13.85 -20.12
C GLU A 619 21.55 13.96 -19.24
N TYR A 620 20.67 12.97 -19.29
CA TYR A 620 19.50 12.91 -18.40
C TYR A 620 19.91 12.92 -16.92
N VAL A 621 20.90 12.09 -16.55
CA VAL A 621 21.39 12.03 -15.17
C VAL A 621 22.04 13.37 -14.76
N PHE A 622 22.73 14.04 -15.69
CA PHE A 622 23.30 15.37 -15.45
C PHE A 622 22.21 16.42 -15.16
N GLU A 623 21.10 16.42 -15.89
CA GLU A 623 19.96 17.30 -15.58
C GLU A 623 19.38 17.02 -14.19
N GLN A 624 19.24 15.75 -13.80
CA GLN A 624 18.77 15.39 -12.45
C GLN A 624 19.71 15.88 -11.35
N PHE A 625 21.01 15.97 -11.61
CA PHE A 625 21.98 16.52 -10.66
C PHE A 625 21.89 18.03 -10.45
N LYS A 626 21.38 18.79 -11.43
CA LYS A 626 21.18 20.25 -11.28
C LYS A 626 20.21 20.63 -10.15
N SER A 627 19.32 19.72 -9.77
CA SER A 627 18.33 19.94 -8.71
C SER A 627 18.92 20.06 -7.30
N ASN A 628 20.09 19.44 -7.02
CA ASN A 628 20.74 19.51 -5.70
C ASN A 628 22.27 19.24 -5.80
N PRO A 629 23.05 20.17 -6.37
CA PRO A 629 24.44 19.91 -6.73
C PRO A 629 25.37 19.75 -5.51
N GLU A 630 25.10 20.44 -4.40
CA GLU A 630 25.97 20.47 -3.21
C GLU A 630 26.02 19.11 -2.51
N LYS A 631 24.87 18.45 -2.35
CA LYS A 631 24.79 17.13 -1.71
C LYS A 631 25.28 16.00 -2.61
N ARG A 632 25.47 16.27 -3.90
CA ARG A 632 25.74 15.26 -4.95
C ARG A 632 27.12 15.39 -5.60
N VAL A 633 28.00 16.26 -5.11
CA VAL A 633 29.38 16.48 -5.64
C VAL A 633 30.14 15.17 -5.87
N ASN A 634 30.19 14.29 -4.86
CA ASN A 634 30.90 13.01 -4.97
C ASN A 634 30.31 12.10 -6.05
N GLN A 635 28.99 12.11 -6.24
CA GLN A 635 28.31 11.29 -7.24
C GLN A 635 28.60 11.82 -8.65
N ILE A 636 28.67 13.14 -8.83
CA ILE A 636 29.01 13.74 -10.12
C ILE A 636 30.48 13.51 -10.47
N LEU A 637 31.39 13.58 -9.49
CA LEU A 637 32.81 13.25 -9.69
C LEU A 637 33.00 11.78 -10.11
N ILE A 638 32.18 10.86 -9.58
CA ILE A 638 32.16 9.45 -10.01
C ILE A 638 31.61 9.33 -11.44
N LEU A 639 30.45 9.95 -11.73
CA LEU A 639 29.80 9.93 -13.04
C LEU A 639 30.76 10.35 -14.17
N LEU A 640 31.52 11.41 -13.93
CA LEU A 640 32.41 12.03 -14.91
C LEU A 640 33.81 11.40 -14.95
N ASN A 641 34.05 10.38 -14.13
CA ASN A 641 35.37 9.76 -13.90
C ASN A 641 36.45 10.79 -13.48
N LEU A 642 36.05 11.86 -12.80
CA LEU A 642 36.93 12.95 -12.37
C LEU A 642 37.75 12.58 -11.13
N ASN A 643 37.35 11.58 -10.35
CA ASN A 643 38.09 11.16 -9.16
C ASN A 643 39.54 10.75 -9.46
N LYS A 644 39.78 10.13 -10.62
CA LYS A 644 41.14 9.79 -11.06
C LYS A 644 41.90 11.03 -11.57
N GLU A 645 41.21 11.91 -12.28
CA GLU A 645 41.83 13.13 -12.86
C GLU A 645 42.21 14.17 -11.80
N LEU A 646 41.49 14.21 -10.67
CA LEU A 646 41.73 15.13 -9.55
C LEU A 646 42.53 14.49 -8.41
N GLU A 647 43.06 13.28 -8.60
CA GLU A 647 43.68 12.54 -7.52
C GLU A 647 44.87 13.29 -6.92
N GLY A 648 44.86 13.48 -5.60
CA GLY A 648 45.90 14.21 -4.90
C GLY A 648 45.65 15.71 -4.75
N LEU A 649 44.54 16.25 -5.25
CA LEU A 649 44.04 17.57 -4.90
C LEU A 649 43.09 17.45 -3.69
N LYS A 650 43.34 18.22 -2.64
CA LYS A 650 42.46 18.38 -1.48
C LYS A 650 41.84 19.77 -1.51
N LEU A 651 40.92 19.97 -2.45
CA LEU A 651 40.19 21.22 -2.63
C LEU A 651 38.72 20.98 -2.32
N ASP A 652 38.02 22.02 -1.87
CA ASP A 652 36.57 21.98 -1.81
C ASP A 652 36.00 22.18 -3.21
N PHE A 653 35.52 21.09 -3.81
CA PHE A 653 34.94 21.15 -5.14
C PHE A 653 33.51 21.72 -5.13
N SER A 654 32.83 21.76 -3.98
CA SER A 654 31.41 22.11 -3.90
C SER A 654 31.10 23.50 -4.46
N GLU A 655 31.93 24.51 -4.16
CA GLU A 655 31.79 25.87 -4.69
C GLU A 655 31.94 25.92 -6.22
N VAL A 656 32.92 25.18 -6.74
CA VAL A 656 33.16 25.08 -8.20
C VAL A 656 31.97 24.41 -8.90
N PHE A 657 31.33 23.44 -8.25
CA PHE A 657 30.11 22.80 -8.72
C PHE A 657 28.91 23.76 -8.75
N LYS A 658 28.68 24.52 -7.66
CA LYS A 658 27.59 25.53 -7.60
C LYS A 658 27.68 26.53 -8.76
N ASP A 659 28.89 27.03 -9.03
CA ASP A 659 29.12 28.07 -10.03
C ASP A 659 28.91 27.61 -11.48
N LEU A 660 29.22 26.36 -11.77
CA LEU A 660 29.30 25.85 -13.15
C LEU A 660 28.09 25.04 -13.57
N ILE A 661 27.49 24.25 -12.67
CA ILE A 661 26.51 23.23 -13.05
C ILE A 661 25.20 23.80 -13.60
N LEU A 662 24.81 24.99 -13.15
CA LEU A 662 23.64 25.72 -13.64
C LEU A 662 23.91 26.52 -14.92
N LYS A 663 25.19 26.78 -15.25
CA LYS A 663 25.61 27.60 -16.41
C LYS A 663 26.03 26.78 -17.62
N THR A 664 26.06 25.45 -17.50
CA THR A 664 26.49 24.54 -18.56
C THR A 664 25.31 23.81 -19.14
N SER A 665 25.26 23.77 -20.48
CA SER A 665 24.15 23.17 -21.22
C SER A 665 24.23 21.65 -21.26
N ASN A 666 25.44 21.09 -21.27
CA ASN A 666 25.66 19.64 -21.37
C ASN A 666 26.88 19.17 -20.56
N ILE A 667 27.01 17.84 -20.45
CA ILE A 667 27.98 17.16 -19.59
C ILE A 667 29.44 17.37 -20.01
N ASN A 668 29.72 17.47 -21.31
CA ASN A 668 31.07 17.67 -21.84
C ASN A 668 31.54 19.11 -21.60
N GLU A 669 30.66 20.07 -21.85
CA GLU A 669 30.90 21.48 -21.56
C GLU A 669 31.21 21.68 -20.06
N PHE A 670 30.43 21.03 -19.19
CA PHE A 670 30.67 21.06 -17.75
C PHE A 670 32.05 20.50 -17.39
N LYS A 671 32.42 19.31 -17.89
CA LYS A 671 33.72 18.68 -17.58
C LYS A 671 34.90 19.59 -17.94
N ILE A 672 34.87 20.21 -19.12
CA ILE A 672 35.93 21.10 -19.60
C ILE A 672 36.02 22.35 -18.72
N LYS A 673 34.89 23.03 -18.49
CA LYS A 673 34.86 24.25 -17.65
C LYS A 673 35.30 23.96 -16.21
N PHE A 674 34.87 22.82 -15.67
CA PHE A 674 35.25 22.37 -14.34
C PHE A 674 36.77 22.21 -14.21
N LEU A 675 37.40 21.40 -15.07
CA LEU A 675 38.85 21.19 -15.04
C LEU A 675 39.64 22.50 -15.25
N ASN A 676 39.17 23.39 -16.13
CA ASN A 676 39.79 24.69 -16.34
C ASN A 676 39.71 25.59 -15.10
N LYS A 677 38.57 25.57 -14.39
CA LYS A 677 38.41 26.30 -13.12
C LYS A 677 39.32 25.74 -12.03
N ILE A 678 39.47 24.41 -11.93
CA ILE A 678 40.44 23.79 -11.02
C ILE A 678 41.88 24.19 -11.40
N HIS A 679 42.25 24.17 -12.67
CA HIS A 679 43.56 24.64 -13.13
C HIS A 679 43.83 26.10 -12.73
N THR A 680 42.81 26.96 -12.82
CA THR A 680 42.88 28.36 -12.41
C THR A 680 43.08 28.47 -10.89
N THR A 681 42.30 27.71 -10.12
CA THR A 681 42.40 27.66 -8.65
C THR A 681 43.79 27.20 -8.19
N VAL A 682 44.35 26.16 -8.81
CA VAL A 682 45.70 25.69 -8.52
C VAL A 682 46.75 26.78 -8.81
N LYS A 683 46.63 27.49 -9.94
CA LYS A 683 47.53 28.60 -10.28
C LYS A 683 47.41 29.76 -9.29
N GLU A 684 46.20 30.09 -8.85
CA GLU A 684 45.95 31.15 -7.86
C GLU A 684 46.56 30.79 -6.50
N ILE A 685 46.39 29.55 -6.04
CA ILE A 685 47.04 29.07 -4.80
C ILE A 685 48.57 29.23 -4.92
N ILE A 686 49.15 28.81 -6.04
CA ILE A 686 50.59 28.92 -6.28
C ILE A 686 51.05 30.39 -6.36
N SER A 687 50.24 31.30 -6.91
CA SER A 687 50.60 32.70 -7.10
C SER A 687 50.46 33.55 -5.83
N LYS A 688 49.42 33.32 -5.02
CA LYS A 688 49.17 34.05 -3.76
C LYS A 688 50.23 33.77 -2.70
N LYS A 689 50.87 32.59 -2.74
CA LYS A 689 51.99 32.21 -1.84
C LYS A 689 51.62 32.31 -0.36
N GLU A 690 50.38 32.00 -0.03
CA GLU A 690 49.90 31.96 1.35
C GLU A 690 50.56 30.80 2.10
N ILE A 691 50.92 31.02 3.36
CA ILE A 691 51.57 30.03 4.23
C ILE A 691 50.62 28.83 4.39
N GLY A 692 51.14 27.61 4.18
CA GLY A 692 50.36 26.37 4.32
C GLY A 692 49.46 26.00 3.14
N SER A 693 49.30 26.88 2.15
CA SER A 693 48.39 26.67 1.02
C SER A 693 48.79 25.48 0.13
N THR A 694 50.08 25.13 0.05
CA THR A 694 50.55 23.94 -0.69
C THR A 694 50.28 22.59 -0.01
N SER A 695 49.71 22.59 1.20
CA SER A 695 49.26 21.38 1.90
C SER A 695 48.07 20.71 1.20
N ALA A 696 47.34 21.46 0.37
CA ALA A 696 46.25 20.96 -0.47
C ALA A 696 46.71 19.96 -1.55
N PHE A 697 48.03 19.88 -1.84
CA PHE A 697 48.56 19.05 -2.92
C PHE A 697 49.27 17.79 -2.41
N ASN A 698 48.96 16.62 -2.96
CA ASN A 698 49.70 15.38 -2.72
C ASN A 698 50.45 14.97 -3.99
N LEU A 699 51.71 15.40 -4.09
CA LEU A 699 52.55 15.19 -5.28
C LEU A 699 52.70 13.72 -5.69
N LYS A 700 52.71 12.77 -4.73
CA LYS A 700 52.79 11.34 -5.04
C LYS A 700 51.55 10.85 -5.80
N LYS A 701 50.38 11.36 -5.43
CA LYS A 701 49.10 11.02 -6.06
C LYS A 701 48.87 11.80 -7.36
N LEU A 702 49.42 13.01 -7.46
CA LEU A 702 49.29 13.86 -8.65
C LEU A 702 50.05 13.33 -9.87
N HIS A 703 51.00 12.40 -9.71
CA HIS A 703 51.88 11.92 -10.77
C HIS A 703 51.16 11.50 -12.06
N ASN A 704 49.96 10.91 -11.93
CA ASN A 704 49.17 10.42 -13.06
C ASN A 704 48.04 11.37 -13.49
N THR A 705 48.13 12.65 -13.10
CA THR A 705 47.09 13.66 -13.36
C THR A 705 47.63 14.81 -14.21
N SER A 706 46.74 15.56 -14.87
CA SER A 706 47.09 16.77 -15.64
C SER A 706 47.66 17.91 -14.79
N PHE A 707 47.56 17.80 -13.46
CA PHE A 707 48.08 18.76 -12.49
C PHE A 707 49.54 18.47 -12.09
N PHE A 708 50.13 17.35 -12.50
CA PHE A 708 51.54 17.05 -12.22
C PHE A 708 52.50 18.11 -12.78
N LYS A 709 52.11 18.82 -13.84
CA LYS A 709 52.90 19.91 -14.43
C LYS A 709 53.26 21.04 -13.44
N TYR A 710 52.48 21.20 -12.36
CA TYR A 710 52.75 22.18 -11.30
C TYR A 710 53.68 21.68 -10.19
N SER A 711 54.13 20.42 -10.24
CA SER A 711 54.89 19.78 -9.16
C SER A 711 56.15 20.57 -8.77
N ASN A 712 56.92 21.01 -9.74
CA ASN A 712 58.14 21.80 -9.52
C ASN A 712 57.85 23.14 -8.84
N GLU A 713 56.77 23.81 -9.24
CA GLU A 713 56.35 25.08 -8.64
C GLU A 713 55.88 24.87 -7.20
N ILE A 714 55.09 23.82 -6.95
CA ILE A 714 54.62 23.44 -5.61
C ILE A 714 55.80 23.12 -4.69
N ILE A 715 56.81 22.37 -5.16
CA ILE A 715 58.01 22.06 -4.36
C ILE A 715 58.78 23.34 -4.00
N LYS A 716 59.01 24.22 -4.97
CA LYS A 716 59.67 25.51 -4.74
C LYS A 716 58.88 26.36 -3.74
N MET A 717 57.55 26.32 -3.82
CA MET A 717 56.68 27.11 -2.95
C MET A 717 56.65 26.53 -1.52
N ARG A 718 56.62 25.20 -1.34
CA ARG A 718 56.77 24.55 -0.04
C ARG A 718 58.05 24.92 0.69
N LYS A 719 59.17 24.96 -0.03
CA LYS A 719 60.45 25.42 0.52
C LYS A 719 60.32 26.88 0.98
N LYS A 720 59.79 27.75 0.13
CA LYS A 720 59.58 29.18 0.46
C LYS A 720 58.61 29.41 1.63
N GLU A 721 57.51 28.68 1.72
CA GLU A 721 56.56 28.76 2.85
C GLU A 721 57.29 28.46 4.17
N PHE A 722 58.04 27.35 4.19
CA PHE A 722 58.79 26.92 5.37
C PHE A 722 59.87 27.93 5.77
N GLU A 723 60.66 28.40 4.80
CA GLU A 723 61.79 29.31 5.06
C GLU A 723 61.35 30.73 5.43
N LYS A 724 60.14 31.15 5.05
CA LYS A 724 59.61 32.48 5.41
C LYS A 724 58.94 32.52 6.78
N SER A 725 58.35 31.41 7.20
CA SER A 725 57.59 31.30 8.45
C SER A 725 58.49 31.59 9.65
N LYS A 726 58.06 32.47 10.57
CA LYS A 726 58.89 32.93 11.68
C LYS A 726 58.81 31.97 12.85
N ILE A 727 59.94 31.80 13.54
CA ILE A 727 60.02 31.11 14.82
C ILE A 727 60.34 32.15 15.88
N LYS A 728 59.43 32.34 16.83
CA LYS A 728 59.61 33.29 17.94
C LYS A 728 60.24 32.60 19.14
N LYS A 729 61.18 33.28 19.79
CA LYS A 729 61.72 32.86 21.08
C LYS A 729 60.83 33.42 22.19
N ILE A 730 60.39 32.55 23.10
CA ILE A 730 59.57 32.94 24.25
C ILE A 730 60.35 32.63 25.52
N TYR A 731 60.51 33.63 26.38
CA TYR A 731 61.04 33.45 27.73
C TYR A 731 59.89 33.47 28.72
N SER A 732 59.67 32.35 29.40
CA SER A 732 58.66 32.23 30.45
C SER A 732 59.30 31.57 31.68
N GLU A 733 59.10 32.15 32.85
CA GLU A 733 59.61 31.61 34.13
C GLU A 733 61.12 31.27 34.12
N GLY A 734 61.94 32.09 33.45
CA GLY A 734 63.39 31.88 33.34
C GLY A 734 63.81 30.74 32.40
N ARG A 735 62.89 30.17 31.63
CA ARG A 735 63.15 29.09 30.66
C ARG A 735 62.84 29.55 29.23
N LEU A 736 63.70 29.13 28.29
CA LEU A 736 63.55 29.41 26.86
C LEU A 736 62.65 28.38 26.18
N PHE A 737 61.66 28.86 25.43
CA PHE A 737 60.79 28.09 24.56
C PHE A 737 60.79 28.67 23.14
N TYR A 738 60.39 27.84 22.17
CA TYR A 738 60.25 28.22 20.76
C TYR A 738 58.81 28.05 20.31
N ASP A 739 58.21 29.11 19.79
CA ASP A 739 56.91 29.08 19.16
C ASP A 739 57.06 28.77 17.66
N LEU A 740 56.50 27.64 17.25
CA LEU A 740 56.55 27.10 15.90
C LEU A 740 55.18 27.13 15.21
N THR A 741 54.18 27.79 15.80
CA THR A 741 52.79 27.72 15.35
C THR A 741 52.66 28.05 13.85
N GLU A 742 53.26 29.14 13.38
CA GLU A 742 53.24 29.57 11.98
C GLU A 742 53.94 28.54 11.04
N ILE A 743 55.10 28.03 11.46
CA ILE A 743 55.81 26.99 10.68
C ILE A 743 54.97 25.72 10.57
N PHE A 744 54.25 25.34 11.62
CA PHE A 744 53.44 24.14 11.64
C PHE A 744 52.19 24.21 10.75
N GLU A 745 51.85 25.38 10.22
CA GLU A 745 50.84 25.54 9.17
C GLU A 745 51.37 25.11 7.79
N THR A 746 52.70 25.15 7.58
CA THR A 746 53.35 24.75 6.32
C THR A 746 53.36 23.24 6.09
N TYR A 747 53.48 22.80 4.83
CA TYR A 747 53.54 21.37 4.50
C TYR A 747 54.66 20.62 5.23
N TYR A 748 55.88 21.19 5.28
CA TYR A 748 57.01 20.56 5.94
C TYR A 748 56.88 20.63 7.47
N GLY A 749 56.38 21.74 8.03
CA GLY A 749 56.12 21.86 9.45
C GLY A 749 55.11 20.84 9.96
N GLN A 750 54.00 20.61 9.25
CA GLN A 750 53.02 19.58 9.57
C GLN A 750 53.61 18.15 9.53
N LYS A 751 54.59 17.90 8.65
CA LYS A 751 55.27 16.60 8.59
C LYS A 751 56.22 16.42 9.76
N PHE A 752 56.98 17.46 10.09
CA PHE A 752 57.91 17.45 11.22
C PHE A 752 57.19 17.33 12.57
N SER A 753 56.08 18.05 12.77
CA SER A 753 55.29 17.94 14.00
C SER A 753 54.78 16.52 14.24
N LYS A 754 54.32 15.83 13.19
CA LYS A 754 53.88 14.43 13.26
C LYS A 754 55.03 13.46 13.56
N ILE A 755 56.18 13.65 12.93
CA ILE A 755 57.37 12.80 13.16
C ILE A 755 57.87 12.95 14.59
N LEU A 756 57.89 14.18 15.10
CA LEU A 756 58.41 14.50 16.44
C LEU A 756 57.35 14.43 17.55
N ASN A 757 56.11 14.06 17.21
CA ASN A 757 54.96 14.04 18.11
C ASN A 757 54.84 15.34 18.93
N ILE A 758 54.83 16.48 18.23
CA ILE A 758 54.73 17.82 18.81
C ILE A 758 53.30 18.34 18.64
N ASN A 759 52.72 18.88 19.70
CA ASN A 759 51.46 19.61 19.61
C ASN A 759 51.72 20.98 18.95
N PRO A 760 51.10 21.27 17.78
CA PRO A 760 51.40 22.47 17.01
C PRO A 760 51.04 23.80 17.69
N ASN A 761 50.20 23.77 18.73
CA ASN A 761 49.74 24.97 19.44
C ASN A 761 50.52 25.28 20.72
N ILE A 762 51.57 24.50 21.04
CA ILE A 762 52.32 24.63 22.29
C ILE A 762 53.78 24.96 21.98
N PRO A 763 54.35 26.01 22.60
CA PRO A 763 55.78 26.30 22.50
C PRO A 763 56.62 25.10 22.97
N ILE A 764 57.68 24.79 22.23
CA ILE A 764 58.53 23.62 22.52
C ILE A 764 59.83 24.01 23.23
N ASN A 765 60.38 23.06 23.98
CA ASN A 765 61.66 23.23 24.66
C ASN A 765 62.85 23.19 23.67
N PRO A 766 64.05 23.62 24.10
CA PRO A 766 65.23 23.68 23.22
C PRO A 766 65.67 22.31 22.68
N GLU A 767 65.47 21.23 23.42
CA GLU A 767 65.80 19.87 22.98
C GLU A 767 64.95 19.42 21.79
N LYS A 768 63.62 19.57 21.88
CA LYS A 768 62.73 19.28 20.75
C LYS A 768 62.98 20.24 19.58
N PHE A 769 63.33 21.50 19.85
CA PHE A 769 63.69 22.45 18.81
C PHE A 769 64.98 22.07 18.08
N LYS A 770 65.97 21.50 18.78
CA LYS A 770 67.18 20.95 18.16
C LYS A 770 66.86 19.76 17.24
N GLN A 771 65.96 18.87 17.65
CA GLN A 771 65.48 17.77 16.80
C GLN A 771 64.75 18.29 15.56
N PHE A 772 63.89 19.30 15.72
CA PHE A 772 63.22 19.99 14.62
C PHE A 772 64.23 20.62 13.64
N SER A 773 65.24 21.32 14.16
CA SER A 773 66.30 21.95 13.37
C SER A 773 67.13 20.94 12.58
N ASN A 774 67.40 19.76 13.18
CA ASN A 774 68.10 18.67 12.50
C ASN A 774 67.30 18.05 11.36
N LEU A 775 65.95 18.00 11.47
CA LEU A 775 65.10 17.54 10.36
C LEU A 775 65.08 18.55 9.22
N ALA A 776 65.02 19.85 9.53
CA ALA A 776 65.07 20.91 8.53
C ALA A 776 66.39 20.92 7.76
N SER A 777 67.54 20.83 8.47
CA SER A 777 68.86 20.82 7.83
C SER A 777 69.08 19.61 6.91
N ARG A 778 68.57 18.43 7.29
CA ARG A 778 68.61 17.22 6.45
C ARG A 778 67.84 17.35 5.13
N LEU A 779 66.88 18.28 5.04
CA LEU A 779 66.11 18.57 3.83
C LEU A 779 66.57 19.84 3.12
N ASP A 780 67.71 20.42 3.52
CA ASP A 780 68.21 21.69 2.98
C ASP A 780 67.16 22.83 3.09
N LEU A 781 66.50 22.92 4.26
CA LEU A 781 65.53 23.96 4.58
C LEU A 781 66.12 24.92 5.62
N SER A 782 66.15 26.21 5.29
CA SER A 782 66.58 27.24 6.23
C SER A 782 65.48 27.60 7.24
N ILE A 783 65.88 27.91 8.47
CA ILE A 783 64.98 28.28 9.56
C ILE A 783 65.08 29.79 9.82
N ASN A 784 63.95 30.49 9.76
CA ASN A 784 63.87 31.92 10.04
C ASN A 784 63.56 32.18 11.53
N LYS A 785 64.60 32.46 12.31
CA LYS A 785 64.47 32.83 13.73
C LYS A 785 64.27 34.33 13.83
N SER A 786 63.17 34.75 14.45
CA SER A 786 62.99 36.12 14.93
C SER A 786 63.21 36.15 16.43
N ASP A 787 63.98 37.12 16.92
CA ASP A 787 64.21 37.32 18.36
C ASP A 787 62.92 37.68 19.09
#